data_AF-A0A9W7FUL9-F1
#
_entry.id   AF-A0A9W7FUL9-F1
#
_cell.length_a   1.000
_cell.length_b   1.000
_cell.length_c   1.000
_cell.angle_alpha   90.00
_cell.angle_beta   90.00
_cell.angle_gamma   90.00
#
_symmetry.space_group_name_H-M   'P 1'
#
loop_
_entity.id
_entity.type
_entity.pdbx_description
1 polymer ?
#
loop_
_entity_poly.entity_id
_entity_poly.type
_entity_poly.pdbx_seq_one_letter_code
_entity_poly.pdbx_strand_id
1 'polypeptide(L)'
;MDDTDNQRDESKRLGICDNYKMRRPKTCVSIFFANLVLPPLIVYLLYMYSWSVPPCPGTFLNSESTLHNLILTAGNANNDTYRNTVIEEIKTKYPNTEGVDALWKTSVRYANPGRSDFVSEMKEEVEHLGETGYLGGYFWDIVWPMQLSKLVIGFVYPYEVEDSSPLYPLWCYYRGRMMGWCVLENNILEKWMYREGNNYLKCASRHFPENEILGMYLGKGVEWEDPDIWGEGGAPEWAETQRMAMVKLKEVTDWWIDERQIENGEFGGGWNDDVEFWRQVLPLVLGFEDPKLLESLKLLGRGLWDLKRMELGFVDELHDVEHSAEESSDSMLPLMLSDIDDAEWLTNSEKISNLFTDLWTATNDKGMVAFQSTFFSSIEVSKDERMMCDVALNIRAIQPVLLAWQFGRLSSEVSFKFEEKLKGWMRNWINVEQGGECGKPVRVMPSAVRFPAGSPGGPLTSGWQMPGCKYVCMKVRGRSFKVCGNHADAFTWPSAVSPLHEVMALTAYKTESCEFLRPLKDAVAINAEVLEENPGWNGEEIGAEQSSEWVKSKVMKTAKAAILKHKFFTDGYDTEYDSTLITEYGSDAYTALLLSNTFGVDFSETADSHWSSLTESMSSLLNGFTHNFESLTSEVRFTDRTFKFYKFAKKSNHDNVYSSPDGRLLYNVVTGDLGNPFYSSLIGVTWKGTNGGEDLTAVVVENGRTRIGASFYNFRGAGYEVEGVFKRLESGSYEVSVEVIAEGGENDLSVCDNMVTNVESFEVGEAEWKRCEASEERSDEMTTP
;
A
#
# COMPACT_ATOMS: atom_id res chain seq x y z
N MET A 1 22.37 -30.43 -57.58
CA MET A 1 23.45 -31.36 -57.95
C MET A 1 24.66 -30.49 -58.20
N ASP A 2 25.59 -30.51 -57.25
CA ASP A 2 27.05 -30.56 -57.41
C ASP A 2 27.68 -29.82 -58.61
N ASP A 3 28.74 -29.03 -58.50
CA ASP A 3 29.63 -28.68 -57.39
C ASP A 3 30.61 -27.60 -57.94
N THR A 4 31.34 -26.95 -57.04
CA THR A 4 32.64 -26.26 -57.22
C THR A 4 32.76 -24.84 -57.83
N ASP A 5 33.06 -23.90 -56.91
CA ASP A 5 34.21 -22.97 -56.86
C ASP A 5 34.60 -22.13 -58.10
N ASN A 6 34.59 -20.78 -58.01
CA ASN A 6 35.64 -19.98 -57.35
C ASN A 6 35.49 -18.47 -57.59
N GLN A 7 35.68 -17.69 -56.51
CA GLN A 7 36.35 -16.38 -56.43
C GLN A 7 35.74 -15.03 -56.91
N ARG A 8 35.78 -14.09 -55.94
CA ARG A 8 35.79 -12.60 -55.98
C ARG A 8 34.41 -11.95 -56.15
N ASP A 9 33.99 -10.99 -55.32
CA ASP A 9 34.73 -9.76 -55.02
C ASP A 9 34.28 -9.06 -53.72
N GLU A 10 35.09 -8.10 -53.32
CA GLU A 10 35.14 -7.36 -52.06
C GLU A 10 33.90 -6.49 -51.70
N SER A 11 33.71 -6.34 -50.39
CA SER A 11 33.55 -5.06 -49.66
C SER A 11 32.23 -4.78 -48.92
N LYS A 12 32.41 -4.70 -47.58
CA LYS A 12 31.84 -3.70 -46.64
C LYS A 12 30.36 -3.80 -46.23
N ARG A 13 30.12 -4.35 -45.03
CA ARG A 13 29.86 -3.63 -43.75
C ARG A 13 29.03 -4.52 -42.81
N LEU A 14 29.56 -4.78 -41.62
CA LEU A 14 28.87 -4.76 -40.31
C LEU A 14 29.88 -5.21 -39.25
N GLY A 15 30.36 -4.25 -38.46
CA GLY A 15 31.25 -4.49 -37.33
C GLY A 15 30.44 -5.00 -36.15
N ILE A 16 30.59 -6.29 -35.87
CA ILE A 16 30.19 -6.95 -34.62
C ILE A 16 31.45 -6.95 -33.74
N CYS A 17 31.39 -6.36 -32.55
CA CYS A 17 32.47 -6.46 -31.56
C CYS A 17 32.15 -7.52 -30.49
N ASP A 18 32.66 -8.72 -30.78
CA ASP A 18 33.44 -9.63 -29.94
C ASP A 18 33.01 -10.05 -28.51
N ASN A 19 32.73 -11.35 -28.45
CA ASN A 19 32.76 -12.26 -27.31
C ASN A 19 34.19 -12.50 -26.78
N TYR A 20 34.38 -12.48 -25.45
CA TYR A 20 35.58 -13.04 -24.81
C TYR A 20 35.34 -14.50 -24.35
N LYS A 21 36.09 -15.43 -24.96
CA LYS A 21 36.12 -16.87 -24.66
C LYS A 21 36.94 -17.20 -23.42
N MET A 22 36.41 -18.12 -22.61
CA MET A 22 37.09 -18.82 -21.52
C MET A 22 38.27 -19.68 -22.02
N ARG A 23 39.37 -19.71 -21.25
CA ARG A 23 40.37 -20.79 -21.25
C ARG A 23 40.79 -21.11 -19.81
N ARG A 24 40.73 -22.40 -19.42
CA ARG A 24 41.40 -22.95 -18.23
C ARG A 24 42.87 -23.29 -18.53
N PRO A 25 43.75 -23.21 -17.53
CA PRO A 25 44.61 -24.37 -17.25
C PRO A 25 44.75 -24.72 -15.75
N LYS A 26 45.36 -25.89 -15.51
CA LYS A 26 45.44 -26.67 -14.27
C LYS A 26 46.48 -26.16 -13.26
N THR A 27 46.13 -26.26 -11.97
CA THR A 27 46.95 -26.48 -10.75
C THR A 27 48.40 -25.97 -10.67
N CYS A 28 48.62 -24.99 -9.80
CA CYS A 28 49.72 -24.99 -8.82
C CYS A 28 49.33 -24.15 -7.58
N VAL A 29 49.42 -24.77 -6.41
CA VAL A 29 49.23 -24.16 -5.10
C VAL A 29 50.45 -23.30 -4.79
N SER A 30 50.26 -22.01 -4.57
CA SER A 30 51.16 -21.19 -3.75
C SER A 30 50.38 -20.01 -3.18
N ILE A 31 50.50 -19.90 -1.87
CA ILE A 31 49.80 -19.00 -0.96
C ILE A 31 50.27 -17.56 -1.20
N PHE A 32 49.33 -16.66 -1.51
CA PHE A 32 49.50 -15.22 -1.38
C PHE A 32 48.21 -14.63 -0.77
N PHE A 33 48.24 -14.45 0.55
CA PHE A 33 47.25 -13.67 1.30
C PHE A 33 47.63 -12.19 1.19
N ALA A 34 46.93 -11.44 0.35
CA ALA A 34 46.72 -9.99 0.51
C ALA A 34 45.80 -9.48 -0.61
N ASN A 35 44.73 -8.76 -0.24
CA ASN A 35 43.87 -7.93 -1.11
C ASN A 35 42.90 -8.63 -2.06
N LEU A 36 41.95 -9.40 -1.50
CA LEU A 36 40.65 -9.64 -2.12
C LEU A 36 39.56 -9.22 -1.14
N VAL A 37 39.00 -8.02 -1.34
CA VAL A 37 37.67 -7.69 -0.85
C VAL A 37 36.71 -8.53 -1.67
N LEU A 38 36.35 -9.71 -1.13
CA LEU A 38 35.29 -10.52 -1.71
C LEU A 38 33.96 -9.74 -1.55
N PRO A 39 33.08 -9.75 -2.57
CA PRO A 39 31.75 -9.15 -2.45
C PRO A 39 31.01 -9.79 -1.25
N PRO A 40 30.26 -9.01 -0.46
CA PRO A 40 29.50 -9.51 0.71
C PRO A 40 28.63 -10.73 0.39
N LEU A 41 28.13 -10.84 -0.85
CA LEU A 41 27.31 -11.96 -1.32
C LEU A 41 28.00 -13.34 -1.27
N ILE A 42 29.33 -13.42 -1.44
CA ILE A 42 30.04 -14.71 -1.42
C ILE A 42 30.33 -15.15 0.02
N VAL A 43 30.51 -14.20 0.94
CA VAL A 43 30.55 -14.47 2.38
C VAL A 43 29.15 -14.87 2.89
N TYR A 44 28.09 -14.28 2.32
CA TYR A 44 26.69 -14.60 2.60
C TYR A 44 26.32 -16.04 2.23
N LEU A 45 26.71 -16.53 1.05
CA LEU A 45 26.41 -17.89 0.60
C LEU A 45 27.23 -18.98 1.31
N LEU A 46 28.44 -18.68 1.78
CA LEU A 46 29.28 -19.65 2.51
C LEU A 46 28.89 -19.79 4.00
N TYR A 47 28.19 -18.81 4.58
CA TYR A 47 27.71 -18.86 5.97
C TYR A 47 26.33 -19.54 6.13
N MET A 48 25.61 -19.78 5.03
CA MET A 48 24.26 -20.39 5.06
C MET A 48 24.24 -21.89 5.39
N TYR A 49 25.39 -22.55 5.47
CA TYR A 49 25.47 -23.96 5.83
C TYR A 49 26.13 -24.14 7.19
N SER A 50 25.35 -24.68 8.12
CA SER A 50 25.64 -25.05 9.52
C SER A 50 25.24 -24.00 10.56
N TRP A 51 24.49 -24.49 11.55
CA TRP A 51 24.05 -23.94 12.85
C TRP A 51 22.52 -23.89 12.98
N SER A 52 21.99 -25.00 13.51
CA SER A 52 20.66 -25.15 14.05
C SER A 52 20.45 -24.18 15.21
N VAL A 53 19.22 -23.67 15.39
CA VAL A 53 18.80 -23.03 16.65
C VAL A 53 19.19 -23.96 17.80
N PRO A 54 19.88 -23.50 18.86
CA PRO A 54 20.26 -24.35 19.97
C PRO A 54 19.02 -25.07 20.50
N PRO A 55 19.14 -26.36 20.87
CA PRO A 55 18.00 -27.15 21.31
C PRO A 55 17.30 -26.42 22.46
N CYS A 56 15.98 -26.27 22.35
CA CYS A 56 15.20 -25.69 23.44
C CYS A 56 15.50 -26.50 24.71
N PRO A 57 16.00 -25.85 25.78
CA PRO A 57 16.41 -26.53 26.99
C PRO A 57 15.23 -27.39 27.49
N GLY A 58 15.45 -28.68 27.77
CA GLY A 58 14.41 -29.54 28.34
C GLY A 58 14.02 -29.02 29.73
N THR A 59 12.75 -29.18 30.15
CA THR A 59 12.18 -28.63 31.40
C THR A 59 13.21 -28.44 32.51
N PHE A 60 13.74 -27.22 32.61
CA PHE A 60 14.60 -26.85 33.72
C PHE A 60 13.69 -26.59 34.91
N LEU A 61 14.00 -27.23 36.04
CA LEU A 61 13.67 -26.84 37.41
C LEU A 61 12.49 -27.57 38.08
N ASN A 62 12.68 -27.84 39.38
CA ASN A 62 11.68 -28.35 40.31
C ASN A 62 10.50 -27.37 40.42
N SER A 63 9.27 -27.88 40.28
CA SER A 63 7.99 -27.15 40.24
C SER A 63 7.58 -26.41 41.52
N GLU A 64 8.48 -26.27 42.52
CA GLU A 64 8.15 -25.73 43.86
C GLU A 64 8.88 -24.42 44.21
N SER A 65 9.73 -23.86 43.34
CA SER A 65 10.47 -22.62 43.68
C SER A 65 9.69 -21.34 43.35
N THR A 66 9.76 -20.33 44.22
CA THR A 66 9.12 -19.01 44.02
C THR A 66 9.57 -18.31 42.72
N LEU A 67 10.83 -18.47 42.30
CA LEU A 67 11.34 -17.96 41.02
C LEU A 67 10.65 -18.62 39.82
N HIS A 68 10.44 -19.95 39.86
CA HIS A 68 9.76 -20.68 38.79
C HIS A 68 8.32 -20.17 38.58
N ASN A 69 7.58 -19.95 39.66
CA ASN A 69 6.22 -19.41 39.58
C ASN A 69 6.19 -17.99 38.98
N LEU A 70 7.16 -17.13 39.31
CA LEU A 70 7.27 -15.81 38.69
C LEU A 70 7.58 -15.90 37.20
N ILE A 71 8.45 -16.82 36.78
CA ILE A 71 8.77 -17.04 35.36
C ILE A 71 7.54 -17.54 34.60
N LEU A 72 6.79 -18.50 35.15
CA LEU A 72 5.53 -18.96 34.56
C LEU A 72 4.50 -17.82 34.48
N THR A 73 4.38 -17.02 35.55
CA THR A 73 3.45 -15.88 35.59
C THR A 73 3.82 -14.84 34.52
N ALA A 74 5.10 -14.51 34.38
CA ALA A 74 5.57 -13.61 33.33
C ALA A 74 5.34 -14.22 31.93
N GLY A 75 5.66 -15.50 31.75
CA GLY A 75 5.56 -16.18 30.47
C GLY A 75 4.14 -16.39 29.98
N ASN A 76 3.18 -16.64 30.89
CA ASN A 76 1.76 -16.80 30.58
C ASN A 76 0.97 -15.48 30.57
N ALA A 77 1.57 -14.35 30.93
CA ALA A 77 0.90 -13.06 30.82
C ALA A 77 0.61 -12.72 29.34
N ASN A 78 -0.61 -12.25 29.04
CA ASN A 78 -0.99 -11.75 27.71
C ASN A 78 -0.76 -10.23 27.55
N ASN A 79 -0.54 -9.52 28.66
CA ASN A 79 -0.29 -8.08 28.70
C ASN A 79 1.19 -7.76 28.96
N ASP A 80 1.82 -6.94 28.10
CA ASP A 80 3.24 -6.59 28.22
C ASP A 80 3.56 -5.76 29.49
N THR A 81 2.66 -4.86 29.93
CA THR A 81 2.81 -4.06 31.16
C THR A 81 2.81 -4.90 32.42
N TYR A 82 1.86 -5.84 32.52
CA TYR A 82 1.83 -6.81 33.62
C TYR A 82 3.08 -7.71 33.60
N ARG A 83 3.47 -8.22 32.43
CA ARG A 83 4.68 -9.04 32.28
C ARG A 83 5.93 -8.30 32.75
N ASN A 84 6.07 -7.03 32.39
CA ASN A 84 7.19 -6.19 32.83
C ASN A 84 7.22 -6.04 34.36
N THR A 85 6.08 -5.84 35.01
CA THR A 85 5.99 -5.76 36.48
C THR A 85 6.51 -7.05 37.13
N VAL A 86 6.14 -8.22 36.59
CA VAL A 86 6.63 -9.52 37.10
C VAL A 86 8.12 -9.71 36.83
N ILE A 87 8.63 -9.31 35.66
CA ILE A 87 10.06 -9.37 35.35
C ILE A 87 10.88 -8.43 36.25
N GLU A 88 10.35 -7.26 36.59
CA GLU A 88 10.97 -6.35 37.56
C GLU A 88 11.01 -6.97 38.97
N GLU A 89 9.98 -7.70 39.36
CA GLU A 89 9.98 -8.46 40.61
C GLU A 89 11.06 -9.56 40.59
N ILE A 90 11.22 -10.28 39.48
CA ILE A 90 12.30 -11.27 39.29
C ILE A 90 13.66 -10.58 39.42
N LYS A 91 13.87 -9.44 38.75
CA LYS A 91 15.11 -8.66 38.83
C LYS A 91 15.42 -8.20 40.26
N THR A 92 14.39 -7.80 41.01
CA THR A 92 14.56 -7.30 42.38
C THR A 92 14.86 -8.42 43.37
N LYS A 93 14.13 -9.54 43.28
CA LYS A 93 14.27 -10.67 44.21
C LYS A 93 15.42 -11.61 43.86
N TYR A 94 15.76 -11.71 42.58
CA TYR A 94 16.76 -12.62 42.03
C TYR A 94 17.74 -11.90 41.07
N PRO A 95 18.45 -10.86 41.54
CA PRO A 95 19.30 -10.01 40.69
C PRO A 95 20.49 -10.75 40.06
N ASN A 96 20.87 -11.91 40.61
CA ASN A 96 21.98 -12.72 40.11
C ASN A 96 21.54 -13.77 39.07
N THR A 97 20.25 -13.81 38.70
CA THR A 97 19.78 -14.71 37.64
C THR A 97 20.35 -14.26 36.30
N GLU A 98 21.04 -15.16 35.61
CA GLU A 98 21.66 -14.90 34.31
C GLU A 98 20.61 -14.35 33.33
N GLY A 99 20.94 -13.26 32.63
CA GLY A 99 20.07 -12.64 31.65
C GLY A 99 18.97 -11.70 32.18
N VAL A 100 18.78 -11.59 33.51
CA VAL A 100 17.62 -10.86 34.07
C VAL A 100 17.60 -9.37 33.73
N ASP A 101 18.75 -8.70 33.74
CA ASP A 101 18.84 -7.27 33.40
C ASP A 101 18.55 -7.01 31.92
N ALA A 102 19.02 -7.88 31.03
CA ALA A 102 18.76 -7.79 29.61
C ALA A 102 17.27 -7.98 29.31
N LEU A 103 16.68 -9.03 29.90
CA LEU A 103 15.27 -9.33 29.76
C LEU A 103 14.38 -8.20 30.31
N TRP A 104 14.73 -7.66 31.49
CA TRP A 104 14.00 -6.53 32.07
C TRP A 104 14.02 -5.31 31.14
N LYS A 105 15.19 -4.90 30.63
CA LYS A 105 15.29 -3.78 29.67
C LYS A 105 14.41 -3.98 28.44
N THR A 106 14.39 -5.19 27.90
CA THR A 106 13.53 -5.53 26.77
C THR A 106 12.05 -5.52 27.12
N SER A 107 11.68 -6.03 28.30
CA SER A 107 10.29 -6.00 28.76
C SER A 107 9.77 -4.57 28.99
N VAL A 108 10.62 -3.66 29.49
CA VAL A 108 10.28 -2.24 29.64
C VAL A 108 9.89 -1.66 28.28
N ARG A 109 10.68 -1.93 27.23
CA ARG A 109 10.40 -1.47 25.86
C ARG A 109 9.14 -2.07 25.24
N TYR A 110 8.67 -3.22 25.69
CA TYR A 110 7.39 -3.75 25.22
C TYR A 110 6.21 -3.22 26.03
N ALA A 111 6.39 -3.00 27.33
CA ALA A 111 5.37 -2.45 28.22
C ALA A 111 5.12 -0.95 28.03
N ASN A 112 6.17 -0.20 27.75
CA ASN A 112 6.17 1.22 27.41
C ASN A 112 7.21 1.39 26.32
N PRO A 113 6.83 1.44 25.03
CA PRO A 113 7.74 1.41 23.89
C PRO A 113 8.52 2.70 23.70
N GLY A 114 9.08 3.24 24.78
CA GLY A 114 9.79 4.50 24.77
C GLY A 114 8.87 5.70 24.57
N ARG A 115 7.53 5.56 24.61
CA ARG A 115 6.58 6.68 24.42
C ARG A 115 6.88 7.81 25.39
N SER A 116 7.08 7.50 26.68
CA SER A 116 7.41 8.52 27.70
C SER A 116 8.76 9.20 27.48
N ASP A 117 9.77 8.42 27.09
CA ASP A 117 11.13 8.92 26.87
C ASP A 117 11.16 9.79 25.61
N PHE A 118 10.54 9.32 24.53
CA PHE A 118 10.36 10.03 23.27
C PHE A 118 9.63 11.36 23.47
N VAL A 119 8.48 11.36 24.15
CA VAL A 119 7.74 12.59 24.48
C VAL A 119 8.58 13.57 25.33
N SER A 120 9.49 13.06 26.17
CA SER A 120 10.41 13.91 26.93
C SER A 120 11.52 14.52 26.06
N GLU A 121 12.06 13.77 25.11
CA GLU A 121 13.09 14.20 24.16
C GLU A 121 12.54 15.17 23.09
N MET A 122 11.29 14.99 22.66
CA MET A 122 10.59 15.90 21.74
C MET A 122 10.53 17.35 22.23
N LYS A 123 10.53 17.57 23.54
CA LYS A 123 10.55 18.93 24.13
C LYS A 123 11.86 19.68 23.87
N GLU A 124 12.89 19.00 23.34
CA GLU A 124 14.21 19.57 23.02
C GLU A 124 14.42 19.86 21.51
N GLU A 125 13.36 19.98 20.69
CA GLU A 125 13.42 20.25 19.23
C GLU A 125 14.27 19.25 18.43
N VAL A 126 14.02 17.94 18.61
CA VAL A 126 14.63 16.93 17.74
C VAL A 126 13.70 16.65 16.56
N GLU A 127 14.06 17.15 15.37
CA GLU A 127 13.39 16.76 14.12
C GLU A 127 13.69 15.28 13.84
N HIS A 128 12.74 14.40 14.18
CA HIS A 128 12.81 12.99 13.82
C HIS A 128 12.48 12.82 12.33
N LEU A 129 13.37 12.17 11.57
CA LEU A 129 13.22 11.91 10.14
C LEU A 129 12.67 10.49 9.93
N GLY A 130 11.69 10.31 9.04
CA GLY A 130 11.22 9.01 8.56
C GLY A 130 10.67 8.07 9.64
N GLU A 131 10.99 6.78 9.52
CA GLU A 131 10.54 5.62 10.33
C GLU A 131 11.11 5.58 11.77
N THR A 132 11.55 6.72 12.31
CA THR A 132 12.30 6.77 13.59
C THR A 132 11.41 6.93 14.82
N GLY A 133 10.11 6.65 14.70
CA GLY A 133 9.18 6.74 15.81
C GLY A 133 9.49 5.76 16.95
N TYR A 134 8.84 5.98 18.09
CA TYR A 134 9.14 5.24 19.32
C TYR A 134 8.84 3.73 19.25
N LEU A 135 7.99 3.28 18.31
CA LEU A 135 7.74 1.86 18.04
C LEU A 135 8.84 1.22 17.19
N GLY A 136 8.90 1.63 15.91
CA GLY A 136 9.67 0.97 14.85
C GLY A 136 11.13 1.37 14.78
N GLY A 137 11.45 2.63 15.10
CA GLY A 137 12.80 3.19 14.97
C GLY A 137 13.87 2.43 15.76
N TYR A 138 13.46 1.78 16.84
CA TYR A 138 14.34 0.91 17.63
C TYR A 138 14.60 -0.47 16.98
N PHE A 139 13.64 -0.99 16.21
CA PHE A 139 13.68 -2.34 15.64
C PHE A 139 14.50 -2.42 14.35
N TRP A 140 14.46 -1.36 13.53
CA TRP A 140 14.96 -1.32 12.16
C TRP A 140 16.38 -1.88 11.98
N ASP A 141 17.34 -1.47 12.82
CA ASP A 141 18.75 -1.81 12.63
C ASP A 141 19.28 -2.94 13.55
N ILE A 142 18.50 -3.39 14.53
CA ILE A 142 19.04 -4.18 15.66
C ILE A 142 18.63 -5.65 15.58
N VAL A 143 17.47 -5.96 15.00
CA VAL A 143 16.89 -7.31 15.06
C VAL A 143 17.26 -8.13 13.83
N TRP A 144 18.50 -8.62 13.76
CA TRP A 144 18.93 -9.56 12.71
C TRP A 144 19.14 -10.96 13.25
N PRO A 145 19.07 -12.02 12.43
CA PRO A 145 19.48 -13.38 12.81
C PRO A 145 20.80 -13.42 13.56
N MET A 146 20.97 -14.40 14.44
CA MET A 146 22.02 -14.40 15.47
C MET A 146 23.43 -14.09 14.91
N GLN A 147 23.80 -14.73 13.79
CA GLN A 147 25.11 -14.57 13.15
C GLN A 147 25.27 -13.20 12.48
N LEU A 148 24.21 -12.72 11.81
CA LEU A 148 24.21 -11.41 11.17
C LEU A 148 24.28 -10.30 12.22
N SER A 149 23.53 -10.42 13.31
CA SER A 149 23.60 -9.50 14.45
C SER A 149 25.04 -9.42 15.02
N LYS A 150 25.67 -10.57 15.32
CA LYS A 150 27.07 -10.59 15.81
C LYS A 150 28.06 -9.98 14.80
N LEU A 151 27.83 -10.15 13.50
CA LEU A 151 28.68 -9.58 12.45
C LEU A 151 28.50 -8.06 12.30
N VAL A 152 27.24 -7.61 12.18
CA VAL A 152 26.85 -6.25 11.80
C VAL A 152 26.90 -5.31 12.99
N ILE A 153 26.24 -5.67 14.10
CA ILE A 153 26.09 -4.82 15.29
C ILE A 153 26.97 -5.27 16.48
N GLY A 154 27.59 -6.45 16.39
CA GLY A 154 28.58 -6.92 17.37
C GLY A 154 28.01 -7.73 18.55
N PHE A 155 26.68 -7.82 18.67
CA PHE A 155 25.97 -8.59 19.70
C PHE A 155 24.60 -9.02 19.19
N VAL A 156 23.87 -9.86 19.93
CA VAL A 156 22.50 -10.27 19.61
C VAL A 156 21.55 -9.48 20.48
N TYR A 157 20.44 -8.99 19.91
CA TYR A 157 19.41 -8.31 20.68
C TYR A 157 18.08 -9.10 20.75
N PRO A 158 17.41 -9.20 21.90
CA PRO A 158 17.91 -8.85 23.23
C PRO A 158 19.20 -9.61 23.56
N TYR A 159 20.02 -9.06 24.46
CA TYR A 159 21.30 -9.67 24.81
C TYR A 159 21.10 -11.16 25.10
N GLU A 160 21.89 -11.99 24.42
CA GLU A 160 21.73 -13.44 24.45
C GLU A 160 21.83 -13.95 25.88
N VAL A 161 20.82 -14.70 26.29
CA VAL A 161 20.73 -15.38 27.58
C VAL A 161 21.24 -16.80 27.38
N GLU A 162 22.06 -17.31 28.29
CA GLU A 162 22.56 -18.68 28.20
C GLU A 162 21.39 -19.69 28.16
N ASP A 163 21.51 -20.74 27.35
CA ASP A 163 20.48 -21.78 27.24
C ASP A 163 20.25 -22.53 28.57
N SER A 164 21.24 -22.54 29.46
CA SER A 164 21.15 -23.09 30.81
C SER A 164 20.35 -22.21 31.79
N SER A 165 20.04 -20.96 31.41
CA SER A 165 19.35 -20.01 32.26
C SER A 165 17.86 -20.33 32.38
N PRO A 166 17.27 -20.18 33.58
CA PRO A 166 15.82 -20.31 33.76
C PRO A 166 15.02 -19.26 32.96
N LEU A 167 15.65 -18.15 32.54
CA LEU A 167 15.00 -17.08 31.78
C LEU A 167 15.06 -17.28 30.25
N TYR A 168 15.77 -18.30 29.77
CA TYR A 168 15.92 -18.55 28.34
C TYR A 168 14.58 -18.68 27.57
N PRO A 169 13.51 -19.32 28.10
CA PRO A 169 12.21 -19.33 27.44
C PRO A 169 11.57 -17.94 27.29
N LEU A 170 11.75 -17.03 28.26
CA LEU A 170 11.28 -15.64 28.16
C LEU A 170 12.11 -14.84 27.15
N TRP A 171 13.41 -15.11 27.05
CA TRP A 171 14.25 -14.54 25.99
C TRP A 171 13.77 -15.01 24.61
N CYS A 172 13.48 -16.31 24.44
CA CYS A 172 12.89 -16.87 23.21
C CYS A 172 11.57 -16.18 22.84
N TYR A 173 10.71 -15.91 23.82
CA TYR A 173 9.44 -15.19 23.62
C TYR A 173 9.65 -13.84 22.94
N TYR A 174 10.47 -12.96 23.54
CA TYR A 174 10.72 -11.63 22.97
C TYR A 174 11.46 -11.71 21.64
N ARG A 175 12.48 -12.57 21.56
CA ARG A 175 13.29 -12.71 20.35
C ARG A 175 12.46 -13.19 19.16
N GLY A 176 11.58 -14.16 19.36
CA GLY A 176 10.67 -14.66 18.34
C GLY A 176 9.72 -13.57 17.82
N ARG A 177 9.08 -12.81 18.72
CA ARG A 177 8.20 -11.68 18.37
C ARG A 177 8.92 -10.61 17.57
N MET A 178 10.11 -10.21 18.01
CA MET A 178 10.93 -9.21 17.31
C MET A 178 11.31 -9.67 15.89
N MET A 179 11.73 -10.93 15.74
CA MET A 179 12.05 -11.48 14.42
C MET A 179 10.82 -11.52 13.50
N GLY A 180 9.63 -11.81 14.05
CA GLY A 180 8.39 -11.76 13.28
C GLY A 180 8.14 -10.39 12.66
N TRP A 181 8.23 -9.32 13.46
CA TRP A 181 8.01 -7.95 12.97
C TRP A 181 9.13 -7.44 12.07
N CYS A 182 10.40 -7.75 12.34
CA CYS A 182 11.51 -7.37 11.46
C CYS A 182 11.34 -7.95 10.04
N VAL A 183 10.88 -9.20 9.96
CA VAL A 183 10.64 -9.89 8.69
C VAL A 183 9.41 -9.34 7.96
N LEU A 184 8.36 -8.96 8.70
CA LEU A 184 7.20 -8.30 8.12
C LEU A 184 7.58 -6.95 7.53
N GLU A 185 8.40 -6.20 8.23
CA GLU A 185 8.79 -4.85 7.86
C GLU A 185 9.64 -4.81 6.60
N ASN A 186 10.79 -5.47 6.64
CA ASN A 186 11.73 -5.46 5.54
C ASN A 186 11.26 -6.28 4.32
N ASN A 187 10.03 -6.81 4.37
CA ASN A 187 9.46 -7.76 3.42
C ASN A 187 10.46 -8.89 3.05
N ILE A 188 11.34 -9.28 3.99
CA ILE A 188 12.41 -10.24 3.71
C ILE A 188 11.77 -11.60 3.45
N LEU A 189 11.82 -12.04 2.19
CA LEU A 189 11.16 -13.26 1.72
C LEU A 189 11.93 -14.54 2.07
N GLU A 190 13.07 -14.42 2.75
CA GLU A 190 13.89 -15.57 3.08
C GLU A 190 13.20 -16.47 4.11
N LYS A 191 12.69 -17.61 3.62
CA LYS A 191 11.95 -18.63 4.40
C LYS A 191 12.67 -19.07 5.68
N TRP A 192 14.00 -18.90 5.74
CA TRP A 192 14.79 -19.28 6.90
C TRP A 192 14.64 -18.31 8.08
N MET A 193 14.42 -17.00 7.86
CA MET A 193 14.21 -16.04 8.95
C MET A 193 12.85 -16.27 9.64
N TYR A 194 11.79 -16.51 8.86
CA TYR A 194 10.49 -16.94 9.38
C TYR A 194 10.64 -18.23 10.21
N ARG A 195 11.43 -19.19 9.72
CA ARG A 195 11.69 -20.45 10.42
C ARG A 195 12.42 -20.23 11.74
N GLU A 196 13.42 -19.38 11.77
CA GLU A 196 14.19 -19.08 12.99
C GLU A 196 13.30 -18.40 14.04
N GLY A 197 12.54 -17.37 13.66
CA GLY A 197 11.57 -16.71 14.55
C GLY A 197 10.54 -17.70 15.10
N ASN A 198 9.97 -18.55 14.23
CA ASN A 198 9.01 -19.59 14.62
C ASN A 198 9.62 -20.62 15.59
N ASN A 199 10.91 -20.95 15.46
CA ASN A 199 11.59 -21.86 16.39
C ASN A 199 11.69 -21.28 17.81
N TYR A 200 11.99 -19.99 17.94
CA TYR A 200 12.01 -19.32 19.24
C TYR A 200 10.61 -19.27 19.86
N LEU A 201 9.58 -18.93 19.07
CA LEU A 201 8.18 -18.92 19.51
C LEU A 201 7.72 -20.32 19.98
N LYS A 202 8.09 -21.38 19.25
CA LYS A 202 7.85 -22.77 19.66
C LYS A 202 8.58 -23.15 20.95
N CYS A 203 9.78 -22.64 21.19
CA CYS A 203 10.50 -22.89 22.43
C CYS A 203 9.81 -22.23 23.63
N ALA A 204 9.37 -20.99 23.47
CA ALA A 204 8.60 -20.28 24.49
C ALA A 204 7.25 -20.98 24.77
N SER A 205 6.50 -21.37 23.73
CA SER A 205 5.17 -21.99 23.87
C SER A 205 5.19 -23.34 24.59
N ARG A 206 6.29 -24.10 24.53
CA ARG A 206 6.44 -25.34 25.33
C ARG A 206 6.48 -25.08 26.84
N HIS A 207 6.91 -23.89 27.24
CA HIS A 207 7.02 -23.50 28.65
C HIS A 207 5.83 -22.65 29.11
N PHE A 208 5.18 -21.96 28.18
CA PHE A 208 4.10 -21.01 28.45
C PHE A 208 2.84 -21.35 27.62
N PRO A 209 2.19 -22.49 27.88
CA PRO A 209 1.10 -22.99 27.05
C PRO A 209 -0.21 -22.17 27.18
N GLU A 210 -0.35 -21.37 28.23
CA GLU A 210 -1.54 -20.53 28.50
C GLU A 210 -1.40 -19.13 27.90
N ASN A 211 -0.25 -18.79 27.30
CA ASN A 211 -0.05 -17.51 26.65
C ASN A 211 -0.76 -17.48 25.29
N GLU A 212 -1.81 -16.67 25.21
CA GLU A 212 -2.65 -16.51 24.01
C GLU A 212 -1.91 -15.79 22.89
N ILE A 213 -1.06 -14.80 23.22
CA ILE A 213 -0.21 -14.10 22.24
C ILE A 213 0.75 -15.09 21.56
N LEU A 214 1.39 -15.99 22.30
CA LEU A 214 2.20 -17.06 21.71
C LEU A 214 1.37 -17.99 20.84
N GLY A 215 0.15 -18.32 21.28
CA GLY A 215 -0.82 -19.05 20.48
C GLY A 215 -1.05 -18.37 19.13
N MET A 216 -1.34 -17.08 19.15
CA MET A 216 -1.60 -16.23 17.98
C MET A 216 -0.47 -16.30 16.96
N TYR A 217 0.78 -16.07 17.39
CA TYR A 217 1.96 -16.17 16.53
C TYR A 217 2.18 -17.57 15.94
N LEU A 218 1.64 -18.60 16.60
CA LEU A 218 1.71 -20.01 16.19
C LEU A 218 0.43 -20.50 15.50
N GLY A 219 -0.46 -19.59 15.09
CA GLY A 219 -1.67 -19.91 14.32
C GLY A 219 -2.87 -20.38 15.15
N LYS A 220 -2.83 -20.25 16.48
CA LYS A 220 -4.01 -20.42 17.33
C LYS A 220 -4.63 -19.05 17.55
N GLY A 221 -5.76 -18.77 16.90
CA GLY A 221 -6.39 -17.46 16.99
C GLY A 221 -6.84 -17.14 18.41
N VAL A 222 -6.77 -15.85 18.75
CA VAL A 222 -7.41 -15.30 19.95
C VAL A 222 -8.76 -14.77 19.51
N GLU A 223 -9.85 -15.26 20.12
CA GLU A 223 -11.20 -14.80 19.77
C GLU A 223 -11.32 -13.30 20.09
N TRP A 224 -11.89 -12.55 19.15
CA TRP A 224 -12.23 -11.15 19.36
C TRP A 224 -13.73 -11.07 19.60
N GLU A 225 -14.09 -10.81 20.85
CA GLU A 225 -15.50 -10.70 21.27
C GLU A 225 -16.26 -9.71 20.38
N ASP A 226 -17.50 -10.07 20.04
CA ASP A 226 -18.36 -9.17 19.29
C ASP A 226 -18.88 -8.06 20.21
N PRO A 227 -18.83 -6.80 19.76
CA PRO A 227 -19.39 -5.69 20.51
C PRO A 227 -20.90 -5.87 20.70
N ASP A 228 -21.42 -5.38 21.82
CA ASP A 228 -22.85 -5.43 22.16
C ASP A 228 -23.64 -4.37 21.36
N ILE A 229 -23.75 -4.60 20.06
CA ILE A 229 -24.41 -3.70 19.10
C ILE A 229 -25.70 -4.28 18.53
N TRP A 230 -26.07 -5.51 18.90
CA TRP A 230 -27.21 -6.22 18.32
C TRP A 230 -28.55 -5.68 18.86
N GLY A 231 -29.41 -5.19 17.96
CA GLY A 231 -30.81 -4.87 18.27
C GLY A 231 -31.71 -6.10 18.21
N GLU A 232 -33.02 -5.92 18.35
CA GLU A 232 -33.99 -6.98 18.02
C GLU A 232 -33.78 -7.38 16.54
N GLY A 233 -33.41 -8.64 16.28
CA GLY A 233 -32.99 -9.11 14.95
C GLY A 233 -34.02 -8.84 13.83
N GLY A 234 -33.56 -8.92 12.58
CA GLY A 234 -34.42 -8.68 11.40
C GLY A 234 -33.78 -7.82 10.30
N ALA A 235 -32.53 -7.38 10.48
CA ALA A 235 -31.78 -6.70 9.43
C ALA A 235 -31.35 -7.71 8.34
N PRO A 236 -31.24 -7.28 7.07
CA PRO A 236 -30.64 -8.11 6.03
C PRO A 236 -29.18 -8.47 6.37
N GLU A 237 -28.76 -9.68 6.00
CA GLU A 237 -27.41 -10.20 6.30
C GLU A 237 -26.29 -9.26 5.85
N TRP A 238 -26.42 -8.65 4.66
CA TRP A 238 -25.44 -7.69 4.15
C TRP A 238 -25.26 -6.48 5.09
N ALA A 239 -26.35 -6.03 5.72
CA ALA A 239 -26.35 -4.88 6.61
C ALA A 239 -25.74 -5.24 7.96
N GLU A 240 -26.09 -6.40 8.53
CA GLU A 240 -25.48 -6.88 9.78
C GLU A 240 -23.97 -7.09 9.62
N THR A 241 -23.56 -7.73 8.53
CA THR A 241 -22.15 -7.99 8.22
C THR A 241 -21.36 -6.70 7.99
N GLN A 242 -21.89 -5.75 7.22
CA GLN A 242 -21.23 -4.45 7.02
C GLN A 242 -21.09 -3.70 8.34
N ARG A 243 -22.16 -3.63 9.15
CA ARG A 243 -22.16 -2.95 10.45
C ARG A 243 -21.09 -3.52 11.37
N MET A 244 -21.06 -4.85 11.53
CA MET A 244 -20.09 -5.50 12.40
C MET A 244 -18.64 -5.25 11.94
N ALA A 245 -18.39 -5.34 10.62
CA ALA A 245 -17.06 -5.08 10.09
C ALA A 245 -16.61 -3.62 10.29
N MET A 246 -17.52 -2.66 10.13
CA MET A 246 -17.26 -1.24 10.38
C MET A 246 -16.98 -0.96 11.86
N VAL A 247 -17.77 -1.52 12.78
CA VAL A 247 -17.57 -1.35 14.22
C VAL A 247 -16.24 -1.94 14.66
N LYS A 248 -15.88 -3.16 14.22
CA LYS A 248 -14.58 -3.76 14.55
C LYS A 248 -13.40 -3.00 13.95
N LEU A 249 -13.54 -2.47 12.73
CA LEU A 249 -12.54 -1.56 12.16
C LEU A 249 -12.39 -0.31 13.03
N LYS A 250 -13.50 0.24 13.54
CA LYS A 250 -13.51 1.39 14.44
C LYS A 250 -12.87 1.09 15.79
N GLU A 251 -13.08 -0.09 16.37
CA GLU A 251 -12.41 -0.49 17.63
C GLU A 251 -10.88 -0.50 17.47
N VAL A 252 -10.37 -0.98 16.33
CA VAL A 252 -8.93 -0.94 16.04
C VAL A 252 -8.45 0.51 15.93
N THR A 253 -9.16 1.37 15.19
CA THR A 253 -8.74 2.78 15.05
C THR A 253 -8.81 3.52 16.37
N ASP A 254 -9.87 3.35 17.14
CA ASP A 254 -10.07 4.01 18.43
C ASP A 254 -8.96 3.60 19.41
N TRP A 255 -8.56 2.33 19.41
CA TRP A 255 -7.42 1.86 20.19
C TRP A 255 -6.12 2.56 19.81
N TRP A 256 -5.83 2.73 18.51
CA TRP A 256 -4.63 3.45 18.08
C TRP A 256 -4.66 4.91 18.53
N ILE A 257 -5.82 5.57 18.40
CA ILE A 257 -5.99 6.96 18.83
C ILE A 257 -5.76 7.08 20.34
N ASP A 258 -6.42 6.24 21.13
CA ASP A 258 -6.40 6.35 22.60
C ASP A 258 -5.08 5.89 23.21
N GLU A 259 -4.50 4.80 22.71
CA GLU A 259 -3.35 4.13 23.32
C GLU A 259 -2.01 4.58 22.71
N ARG A 260 -2.00 5.13 21.49
CA ARG A 260 -0.76 5.38 20.73
C ARG A 260 -0.58 6.82 20.28
N GLN A 261 -1.63 7.52 19.90
CA GLN A 261 -1.45 8.90 19.42
C GLN A 261 -0.87 9.80 20.52
N ILE A 262 0.20 10.54 20.21
CA ILE A 262 0.81 11.51 21.12
C ILE A 262 0.40 12.95 20.78
N GLU A 263 0.80 13.92 21.59
CA GLU A 263 0.31 15.31 21.56
C GLU A 263 0.55 16.02 20.22
N ASN A 264 1.59 15.65 19.46
CA ASN A 264 1.86 16.17 18.12
C ASN A 264 1.20 15.37 16.99
N GLY A 265 0.45 14.31 17.31
CA GLY A 265 -0.30 13.50 16.36
C GLY A 265 0.36 12.20 15.91
N GLU A 266 1.64 11.95 16.19
CA GLU A 266 2.31 10.68 15.84
C GLU A 266 1.70 9.49 16.60
N PHE A 267 1.67 8.32 15.95
CA PHE A 267 1.27 7.03 16.54
C PHE A 267 2.47 6.17 16.94
N GLY A 268 3.67 6.55 16.50
CA GLY A 268 4.93 5.96 16.95
C GLY A 268 5.67 5.14 15.89
N GLY A 269 5.15 4.98 14.67
CA GLY A 269 5.97 4.53 13.53
C GLY A 269 6.94 5.62 13.08
N GLY A 270 6.65 6.88 13.41
CA GLY A 270 7.33 8.05 12.88
C GLY A 270 6.47 8.63 11.77
N TRP A 271 6.69 9.90 11.42
CA TRP A 271 5.85 10.61 10.47
C TRP A 271 5.55 9.80 9.21
N ASN A 272 6.56 9.22 8.57
CA ASN A 272 6.38 8.49 7.33
C ASN A 272 5.46 7.24 7.47
N ASP A 273 5.71 6.34 8.42
CA ASP A 273 4.86 5.16 8.61
C ASP A 273 3.46 5.52 9.13
N ASP A 274 3.39 6.51 10.04
CA ASP A 274 2.14 6.96 10.63
C ASP A 274 1.21 7.53 9.55
N VAL A 275 1.79 8.14 8.52
CA VAL A 275 1.03 8.60 7.37
C VAL A 275 0.53 7.48 6.46
N GLU A 276 0.95 6.23 6.60
CA GLU A 276 0.38 5.15 5.80
C GLU A 276 -0.83 4.49 6.47
N PHE A 277 -1.03 4.72 7.77
CA PHE A 277 -2.05 4.05 8.57
C PHE A 277 -3.47 4.22 8.01
N TRP A 278 -3.84 5.43 7.57
CA TRP A 278 -5.20 5.68 7.07
C TRP A 278 -5.57 4.97 5.78
N ARG A 279 -4.58 4.54 4.98
CA ARG A 279 -4.82 3.73 3.77
C ARG A 279 -5.64 2.47 4.10
N GLN A 280 -5.55 2.00 5.35
CA GLN A 280 -6.25 0.83 5.85
C GLN A 280 -7.66 1.13 6.38
N VAL A 281 -7.99 2.39 6.68
CA VAL A 281 -9.21 2.79 7.39
C VAL A 281 -10.05 3.82 6.61
N LEU A 282 -9.83 3.91 5.30
CA LEU A 282 -10.62 4.75 4.38
C LEU A 282 -12.16 4.63 4.52
N PRO A 283 -12.76 3.46 4.83
CA PRO A 283 -14.21 3.38 5.05
C PRO A 283 -14.71 4.33 6.16
N LEU A 284 -13.91 4.55 7.21
CA LEU A 284 -14.26 5.42 8.34
C LEU A 284 -13.89 6.90 8.10
N VAL A 285 -13.02 7.17 7.12
CA VAL A 285 -12.60 8.54 6.79
C VAL A 285 -13.49 9.14 5.69
N LEU A 286 -13.70 8.38 4.61
CA LEU A 286 -14.31 8.87 3.38
C LEU A 286 -15.71 8.29 3.12
N GLY A 287 -16.04 7.20 3.80
CA GLY A 287 -17.32 6.50 3.70
C GLY A 287 -18.31 6.93 4.76
N PHE A 288 -18.22 6.33 5.94
CA PHE A 288 -18.93 6.72 7.14
C PHE A 288 -18.01 7.58 8.01
N GLU A 289 -18.11 8.89 7.86
CA GLU A 289 -17.24 9.85 8.55
C GLU A 289 -17.28 9.60 10.07
N ASP A 290 -16.13 9.19 10.63
CA ASP A 290 -15.91 9.09 12.07
C ASP A 290 -15.21 10.36 12.58
N PRO A 291 -15.89 11.20 13.40
CA PRO A 291 -15.32 12.46 13.85
C PRO A 291 -14.04 12.31 14.67
N LYS A 292 -13.93 11.23 15.47
CA LYS A 292 -12.75 10.97 16.30
C LYS A 292 -11.52 10.68 15.43
N LEU A 293 -11.66 9.80 14.44
CA LEU A 293 -10.62 9.49 13.48
C LEU A 293 -10.24 10.72 12.62
N LEU A 294 -11.22 11.50 12.17
CA LEU A 294 -10.95 12.71 11.38
C LEU A 294 -10.16 13.75 12.18
N GLU A 295 -10.52 14.00 13.45
CA GLU A 295 -9.75 14.91 14.30
C GLU A 295 -8.34 14.37 14.60
N SER A 296 -8.20 13.07 14.82
CA SER A 296 -6.89 12.41 14.95
C SER A 296 -6.03 12.60 13.69
N LEU A 297 -6.61 12.43 12.50
CA LEU A 297 -5.91 12.62 11.23
C LEU A 297 -5.49 14.09 11.03
N LYS A 298 -6.36 15.05 11.36
CA LYS A 298 -6.01 16.47 11.33
C LYS A 298 -4.88 16.81 12.30
N LEU A 299 -4.85 16.18 13.49
CA LEU A 299 -3.77 16.39 14.46
C LEU A 299 -2.42 15.91 13.89
N LEU A 300 -2.37 14.69 13.34
CA LEU A 300 -1.20 14.15 12.66
C LEU A 300 -0.77 15.02 11.47
N GLY A 301 -1.73 15.43 10.63
CA GLY A 301 -1.49 16.33 9.50
C GLY A 301 -0.86 17.65 9.95
N ARG A 302 -1.48 18.37 10.89
CA ARG A 302 -0.94 19.65 11.41
C ARG A 302 0.46 19.48 11.99
N GLY A 303 0.67 18.45 12.81
CA GLY A 303 1.98 18.18 13.41
C GLY A 303 3.09 17.99 12.37
N LEU A 304 2.77 17.30 11.26
CA LEU A 304 3.70 17.09 10.15
C LEU A 304 3.93 18.36 9.32
N TRP A 305 2.85 19.07 8.98
CA TRP A 305 2.91 20.24 8.12
C TRP A 305 3.47 21.50 8.80
N ASP A 306 3.48 21.53 10.13
CA ASP A 306 4.18 22.55 10.95
C ASP A 306 5.70 22.35 10.95
N LEU A 307 6.22 21.21 10.48
CA LEU A 307 7.66 20.98 10.40
C LEU A 307 8.30 21.88 9.35
N LYS A 308 9.45 22.46 9.68
CA LYS A 308 10.19 23.34 8.78
C LYS A 308 10.53 22.67 7.44
N ARG A 309 10.86 21.37 7.47
CA ARG A 309 11.16 20.59 6.26
C ARG A 309 10.00 20.48 5.27
N MET A 310 8.76 20.74 5.70
CA MET A 310 7.54 20.68 4.88
C MET A 310 7.09 22.06 4.34
N GLU A 311 7.77 23.15 4.71
CA GLU A 311 7.36 24.54 4.38
C GLU A 311 7.04 24.76 2.90
N LEU A 312 7.79 24.07 2.02
CA LEU A 312 7.70 24.16 0.57
C LEU A 312 6.72 23.16 -0.08
N GLY A 313 5.85 22.50 0.68
CA GLY A 313 4.89 21.54 0.12
C GLY A 313 5.39 20.10 0.05
N PHE A 314 6.67 19.86 0.30
CA PHE A 314 7.34 18.57 0.17
C PHE A 314 8.60 18.57 1.02
N VAL A 315 9.06 17.39 1.44
CA VAL A 315 10.27 17.25 2.26
C VAL A 315 11.48 17.91 1.62
N ASP A 316 12.31 18.60 2.39
CA ASP A 316 13.54 19.25 1.90
C ASP A 316 14.75 18.30 1.82
N GLU A 317 14.66 17.13 2.45
CA GLU A 317 15.67 16.08 2.37
C GLU A 317 15.62 15.32 1.03
N LEU A 318 16.79 15.13 0.42
CA LEU A 318 16.94 14.38 -0.82
C LEU A 318 16.81 12.87 -0.58
N HIS A 319 15.65 12.30 -0.94
CA HIS A 319 15.38 10.87 -0.87
C HIS A 319 14.74 10.35 -2.17
N ASP A 320 14.63 9.03 -2.33
CA ASP A 320 13.88 8.46 -3.44
C ASP A 320 12.38 8.76 -3.34
N VAL A 321 11.73 8.83 -4.50
CA VAL A 321 10.32 9.21 -4.64
C VAL A 321 9.33 8.33 -3.90
N GLU A 322 9.68 7.06 -3.63
CA GLU A 322 8.79 6.20 -2.84
C GLU A 322 8.60 6.83 -1.46
N HIS A 323 9.72 7.21 -0.82
CA HIS A 323 9.71 7.68 0.57
C HIS A 323 9.54 9.20 0.71
N SER A 324 10.06 10.00 -0.22
CA SER A 324 9.91 11.45 -0.13
C SER A 324 8.48 11.92 -0.38
N ALA A 325 7.69 11.12 -1.12
CA ALA A 325 6.30 11.44 -1.41
C ALA A 325 5.30 11.04 -0.32
N GLU A 326 5.68 10.23 0.66
CA GLU A 326 4.76 9.66 1.66
C GLU A 326 4.24 10.75 2.59
N GLU A 327 5.17 11.48 3.24
CA GLU A 327 4.84 12.57 4.17
C GLU A 327 3.90 13.62 3.54
N SER A 328 4.10 13.96 2.26
CA SER A 328 3.24 14.93 1.56
C SER A 328 1.94 14.32 1.05
N SER A 329 2.04 13.28 0.23
CA SER A 329 0.89 12.75 -0.50
C SER A 329 -0.04 12.04 0.45
N ASP A 330 0.47 11.10 1.23
CA ASP A 330 -0.42 10.32 2.06
C ASP A 330 -1.14 11.24 3.05
N SER A 331 -0.46 12.21 3.68
CA SER A 331 -1.08 13.05 4.73
C SER A 331 -2.20 13.93 4.20
N MET A 332 -2.04 14.45 2.99
CA MET A 332 -3.00 15.36 2.39
C MET A 332 -4.20 14.63 1.78
N LEU A 333 -3.98 13.50 1.11
CA LEU A 333 -5.02 12.86 0.30
C LEU A 333 -6.34 12.55 1.04
N PRO A 334 -6.36 11.92 2.23
CA PRO A 334 -7.60 11.69 2.96
C PRO A 334 -8.26 12.99 3.46
N LEU A 335 -7.46 13.99 3.85
CA LEU A 335 -7.96 15.29 4.30
C LEU A 335 -8.58 16.08 3.15
N MET A 336 -7.91 16.12 1.99
CA MET A 336 -8.43 16.71 0.76
C MET A 336 -9.69 16.01 0.26
N LEU A 337 -9.75 14.69 0.36
CA LEU A 337 -10.94 13.95 -0.05
C LEU A 337 -12.09 14.11 0.94
N SER A 338 -11.82 14.42 2.21
CA SER A 338 -12.84 14.79 3.20
C SER A 338 -13.37 16.20 2.94
N ASP A 339 -12.47 17.17 2.76
CA ASP A 339 -12.77 18.57 2.43
C ASP A 339 -11.80 19.10 1.36
N ILE A 340 -12.26 19.11 0.11
CA ILE A 340 -11.43 19.52 -1.04
C ILE A 340 -11.28 21.03 -1.17
N ASP A 341 -12.10 21.79 -0.44
CA ASP A 341 -12.14 23.25 -0.50
C ASP A 341 -11.30 23.90 0.62
N ASP A 342 -10.63 23.09 1.46
CA ASP A 342 -9.72 23.58 2.49
C ASP A 342 -8.51 24.31 1.86
N ALA A 343 -8.40 25.60 2.17
CA ALA A 343 -7.38 26.48 1.61
C ALA A 343 -5.95 26.06 1.95
N GLU A 344 -5.72 25.38 3.08
CA GLU A 344 -4.40 24.91 3.48
C GLU A 344 -3.90 23.82 2.53
N TRP A 345 -4.75 22.80 2.27
CA TRP A 345 -4.40 21.70 1.38
C TRP A 345 -4.28 22.14 -0.07
N LEU A 346 -5.11 23.08 -0.51
CA LEU A 346 -5.00 23.66 -1.85
C LEU A 346 -3.69 24.45 -2.01
N THR A 347 -3.33 25.26 -1.02
CA THR A 347 -2.06 26.01 -1.04
C THR A 347 -0.86 25.07 -1.12
N ASN A 348 -0.86 23.98 -0.35
CA ASN A 348 0.22 22.99 -0.39
C ASN A 348 0.24 22.22 -1.73
N SER A 349 -0.92 21.92 -2.31
CA SER A 349 -1.02 21.31 -3.65
C SER A 349 -0.43 22.23 -4.73
N GLU A 350 -0.66 23.54 -4.66
CA GLU A 350 -0.05 24.49 -5.60
C GLU A 350 1.47 24.58 -5.45
N LYS A 351 2.01 24.48 -4.22
CA LYS A 351 3.46 24.39 -4.01
C LYS A 351 4.04 23.15 -4.69
N ILE A 352 3.43 21.98 -4.47
CA ILE A 352 3.84 20.71 -5.13
C ILE A 352 3.75 20.84 -6.65
N SER A 353 2.70 21.49 -7.18
CA SER A 353 2.58 21.76 -8.62
C SER A 353 3.78 22.54 -9.15
N ASN A 354 4.20 23.61 -8.44
CA ASN A 354 5.36 24.40 -8.86
C ASN A 354 6.65 23.58 -8.80
N LEU A 355 6.82 22.71 -7.81
CA LEU A 355 7.97 21.80 -7.76
C LEU A 355 7.99 20.85 -8.97
N PHE A 356 6.85 20.26 -9.32
CA PHE A 356 6.72 19.43 -10.51
C PHE A 356 7.04 20.21 -11.80
N THR A 357 6.51 21.42 -11.96
CA THR A 357 6.67 22.19 -13.21
C THR A 357 8.04 22.83 -13.37
N ASP A 358 8.67 23.24 -12.27
CA ASP A 358 9.83 24.14 -12.30
C ASP A 358 11.13 23.47 -11.82
N LEU A 359 11.03 22.43 -10.97
CA LEU A 359 12.19 21.79 -10.35
C LEU A 359 12.36 20.31 -10.76
N TRP A 360 11.35 19.46 -10.55
CA TRP A 360 11.49 18.00 -10.68
C TRP A 360 11.56 17.51 -12.12
N THR A 361 10.93 18.24 -13.05
CA THR A 361 10.87 17.88 -14.47
C THR A 361 11.71 18.78 -15.35
N ALA A 362 12.22 18.22 -16.44
CA ALA A 362 12.92 18.95 -17.49
C ALA A 362 12.69 18.33 -18.87
N THR A 363 13.11 19.03 -19.91
CA THR A 363 13.11 18.51 -21.28
C THR A 363 14.32 17.59 -21.48
N ASN A 364 14.07 16.38 -21.96
CA ASN A 364 15.09 15.36 -22.26
C ASN A 364 15.71 15.58 -23.67
N ASP A 365 16.70 14.79 -24.04
CA ASP A 365 17.43 14.88 -25.32
C ASP A 365 16.54 14.60 -26.54
N LYS A 366 15.38 13.98 -26.34
CA LYS A 366 14.34 13.76 -27.35
C LYS A 366 13.31 14.90 -27.42
N GLY A 367 13.51 15.98 -26.66
CA GLY A 367 12.60 17.13 -26.64
C GLY A 367 11.30 16.91 -25.85
N MET A 368 11.23 15.86 -25.02
CA MET A 368 10.05 15.50 -24.24
C MET A 368 10.23 15.78 -22.76
N VAL A 369 9.15 16.00 -22.02
CA VAL A 369 9.19 16.26 -20.57
C VAL A 369 9.38 14.94 -19.82
N ALA A 370 10.31 14.92 -18.87
CA ALA A 370 10.53 13.79 -17.98
C ALA A 370 10.91 14.28 -16.57
N PHE A 371 10.65 13.48 -15.55
CA PHE A 371 11.34 13.67 -14.27
C PHE A 371 12.85 13.48 -14.48
N GLN A 372 13.63 14.33 -13.82
CA GLN A 372 15.08 14.32 -13.97
C GLN A 372 15.73 13.16 -13.19
N SER A 373 15.12 12.71 -12.09
CA SER A 373 15.65 11.67 -11.22
C SER A 373 14.54 10.98 -10.42
N THR A 374 14.81 9.78 -9.93
CA THR A 374 14.06 9.12 -8.85
C THR A 374 14.32 9.71 -7.48
N PHE A 375 15.33 10.59 -7.33
CA PHE A 375 15.69 11.24 -6.06
C PHE A 375 15.54 12.76 -6.18
N PHE A 376 14.61 13.31 -5.40
CA PHE A 376 14.35 14.75 -5.37
C PHE A 376 13.71 15.15 -4.03
N SER A 377 13.80 16.44 -3.73
CA SER A 377 13.20 17.10 -2.57
C SER A 377 12.53 18.41 -3.00
N SER A 378 12.02 19.20 -2.06
CA SER A 378 11.46 20.53 -2.34
C SER A 378 12.50 21.58 -2.75
N ILE A 379 13.80 21.31 -2.60
CA ILE A 379 14.87 22.28 -2.87
C ILE A 379 15.87 21.84 -3.93
N GLU A 380 16.00 20.52 -4.18
CA GLU A 380 16.93 20.02 -5.17
C GLU A 380 16.51 18.70 -5.83
N VAL A 381 17.14 18.40 -6.96
CA VAL A 381 17.05 17.11 -7.66
C VAL A 381 18.44 16.52 -7.77
N SER A 382 18.56 15.21 -7.53
CA SER A 382 19.85 14.52 -7.60
C SER A 382 20.46 14.59 -9.00
N LYS A 383 21.75 14.91 -9.06
CA LYS A 383 22.58 14.90 -10.29
C LYS A 383 23.44 13.64 -10.40
N ASP A 384 23.22 12.67 -9.51
CA ASP A 384 23.92 11.39 -9.56
C ASP A 384 23.39 10.59 -10.75
N GLU A 385 24.24 10.35 -11.75
CA GLU A 385 23.90 9.61 -12.97
C GLU A 385 23.21 8.27 -12.69
N ARG A 386 23.47 7.66 -11.53
CA ARG A 386 22.87 6.38 -11.11
C ARG A 386 21.38 6.47 -10.78
N MET A 387 20.85 7.67 -10.58
CA MET A 387 19.45 7.94 -10.22
C MET A 387 18.70 8.71 -11.30
N MET A 388 19.36 9.09 -12.40
CA MET A 388 18.79 9.93 -13.45
C MET A 388 17.87 9.09 -14.36
N CYS A 389 16.72 8.72 -13.81
CA CYS A 389 15.65 8.02 -14.50
C CYS A 389 14.31 8.57 -14.00
N ASP A 390 13.33 8.57 -14.89
CA ASP A 390 11.93 8.79 -14.61
C ASP A 390 11.24 7.43 -14.43
N VAL A 391 10.54 7.20 -13.32
CA VAL A 391 9.84 5.94 -13.04
C VAL A 391 8.34 6.18 -12.93
N ALA A 392 7.53 5.16 -13.21
CA ALA A 392 6.08 5.29 -13.10
C ALA A 392 5.63 5.72 -11.68
N LEU A 393 6.37 5.32 -10.64
CA LEU A 393 6.08 5.72 -9.25
C LEU A 393 6.25 7.23 -9.00
N ASN A 394 6.91 7.99 -9.88
CA ASN A 394 6.98 9.45 -9.77
C ASN A 394 5.60 10.12 -9.70
N ILE A 395 4.56 9.43 -10.18
CA ILE A 395 3.18 9.87 -10.05
C ILE A 395 2.73 10.05 -8.59
N ARG A 396 3.32 9.31 -7.64
CA ARG A 396 3.03 9.43 -6.21
C ARG A 396 3.27 10.86 -5.73
N ALA A 397 4.37 11.49 -6.13
CA ALA A 397 4.75 12.83 -5.70
C ALA A 397 3.79 13.95 -6.13
N ILE A 398 2.91 13.70 -7.11
CA ILE A 398 1.95 14.71 -7.60
C ILE A 398 0.50 14.35 -7.32
N GLN A 399 0.21 13.33 -6.49
CA GLN A 399 -1.16 12.91 -6.18
C GLN A 399 -2.04 14.03 -5.61
N PRO A 400 -1.58 14.88 -4.65
CA PRO A 400 -2.40 16.00 -4.18
C PRO A 400 -2.80 16.96 -5.30
N VAL A 401 -1.87 17.24 -6.22
CA VAL A 401 -2.10 18.12 -7.38
C VAL A 401 -3.11 17.50 -8.35
N LEU A 402 -3.03 16.19 -8.57
CA LEU A 402 -3.98 15.46 -9.44
C LEU A 402 -5.40 15.53 -8.90
N LEU A 403 -5.60 15.37 -7.58
CA LEU A 403 -6.93 15.51 -6.99
C LEU A 403 -7.45 16.95 -7.10
N ALA A 404 -6.65 17.94 -6.70
CA ALA A 404 -7.04 19.34 -6.83
C ALA A 404 -7.37 19.71 -8.29
N TRP A 405 -6.60 19.20 -9.26
CA TRP A 405 -6.86 19.41 -10.68
C TRP A 405 -8.12 18.67 -11.17
N GLN A 406 -8.33 17.43 -10.76
CA GLN A 406 -9.53 16.65 -11.10
C GLN A 406 -10.79 17.41 -10.70
N PHE A 407 -10.86 17.88 -9.45
CA PHE A 407 -11.97 18.63 -8.89
C PHE A 407 -11.97 20.12 -9.25
N GLY A 408 -11.03 20.60 -10.07
CA GLY A 408 -11.01 21.98 -10.56
C GLY A 408 -10.76 23.03 -9.47
N ARG A 409 -9.94 22.70 -8.46
CA ARG A 409 -9.65 23.56 -7.29
C ARG A 409 -8.30 24.26 -7.33
N LEU A 410 -7.45 23.95 -8.31
CA LEU A 410 -6.24 24.73 -8.55
C LEU A 410 -6.59 26.11 -9.11
N SER A 411 -5.82 27.15 -8.75
CA SER A 411 -5.94 28.45 -9.42
C SER A 411 -5.71 28.30 -10.93
N SER A 412 -6.36 29.15 -11.74
CA SER A 412 -6.34 29.00 -13.20
C SER A 412 -4.92 29.04 -13.79
N GLU A 413 -4.02 29.84 -13.21
CA GLU A 413 -2.61 29.89 -13.66
C GLU A 413 -1.87 28.58 -13.35
N VAL A 414 -2.00 28.08 -12.12
CA VAL A 414 -1.35 26.83 -11.70
C VAL A 414 -1.92 25.64 -12.48
N SER A 415 -3.25 25.57 -12.62
CA SER A 415 -3.94 24.54 -13.39
C SER A 415 -3.43 24.47 -14.83
N PHE A 416 -3.29 25.62 -15.51
CA PHE A 416 -2.79 25.66 -16.88
C PHE A 416 -1.34 25.17 -16.99
N LYS A 417 -0.46 25.67 -16.12
CA LYS A 417 0.97 25.26 -16.10
C LYS A 417 1.13 23.77 -15.80
N PHE A 418 0.38 23.27 -14.81
CA PHE A 418 0.37 21.86 -14.44
C PHE A 418 -0.08 20.99 -15.60
N GLU A 419 -1.21 21.31 -16.22
CA GLU A 419 -1.77 20.54 -17.32
C GLU A 419 -0.83 20.49 -18.53
N GLU A 420 -0.25 21.61 -18.94
CA GLU A 420 0.71 21.64 -20.06
C GLU A 420 1.94 20.76 -19.77
N LYS A 421 2.46 20.82 -18.55
CA LYS A 421 3.60 19.98 -18.14
C LYS A 421 3.23 18.50 -18.08
N LEU A 422 2.06 18.18 -17.50
CA LEU A 422 1.53 16.82 -17.39
C LEU A 422 1.31 16.20 -18.77
N LYS A 423 0.70 16.92 -19.71
CA LYS A 423 0.53 16.46 -21.10
C LYS A 423 1.89 16.16 -21.75
N GLY A 424 2.87 17.05 -21.58
CA GLY A 424 4.23 16.84 -22.08
C GLY A 424 4.89 15.58 -21.50
N TRP A 425 4.66 15.32 -20.22
CA TRP A 425 5.19 14.16 -19.51
C TRP A 425 4.50 12.86 -19.95
N MET A 426 3.18 12.85 -20.07
CA MET A 426 2.41 11.70 -20.56
C MET A 426 2.80 11.33 -22.00
N ARG A 427 3.01 12.32 -22.87
CA ARG A 427 3.50 12.10 -24.24
C ARG A 427 4.87 11.44 -24.27
N ASN A 428 5.76 11.73 -23.31
CA ASN A 428 7.05 11.04 -23.19
C ASN A 428 6.85 9.54 -22.93
N TRP A 429 6.01 9.18 -21.97
CA TRP A 429 5.70 7.78 -21.65
C TRP A 429 5.04 7.04 -22.81
N ILE A 430 4.07 7.66 -23.49
CA ILE A 430 3.43 7.11 -24.68
C ILE A 430 4.46 6.91 -25.80
N ASN A 431 5.34 7.88 -26.05
CA ASN A 431 6.37 7.76 -27.08
C ASN A 431 7.31 6.57 -26.81
N VAL A 432 7.75 6.42 -25.56
CA VAL A 432 8.63 5.32 -25.18
C VAL A 432 7.91 3.98 -25.27
N GLU A 433 6.64 3.91 -24.86
CA GLU A 433 5.80 2.71 -24.93
C GLU A 433 5.62 2.19 -26.37
N GLN A 434 5.47 3.09 -27.35
CA GLN A 434 5.39 2.75 -28.77
C GLN A 434 6.75 2.29 -29.36
N GLY A 435 7.87 2.62 -28.73
CA GLY A 435 9.21 2.23 -29.18
C GLY A 435 9.59 0.78 -28.83
N GLY A 436 10.52 0.20 -29.60
CA GLY A 436 11.13 -1.13 -29.34
C GLY A 436 12.57 -1.07 -28.80
N GLU A 437 12.99 0.09 -28.29
CA GLU A 437 14.37 0.34 -27.84
C GLU A 437 14.73 -0.52 -26.60
N CYS A 438 16.02 -0.82 -26.44
CA CYS A 438 16.56 -1.55 -25.27
C CYS A 438 15.90 -2.91 -24.98
N GLY A 439 15.38 -3.59 -26.02
CA GLY A 439 14.75 -4.90 -25.89
C GLY A 439 13.35 -4.88 -25.27
N LYS A 440 12.76 -3.69 -25.13
CA LYS A 440 11.37 -3.50 -24.73
C LYS A 440 10.43 -3.93 -25.86
N PRO A 441 9.38 -4.72 -25.60
CA PRO A 441 8.32 -4.94 -26.57
C PRO A 441 7.65 -3.61 -26.97
N VAL A 442 7.28 -3.51 -28.23
CA VAL A 442 6.42 -2.42 -28.72
C VAL A 442 5.04 -2.56 -28.06
N ARG A 443 4.36 -1.44 -27.80
CA ARG A 443 3.06 -1.37 -27.09
C ARG A 443 3.09 -1.73 -25.60
N VAL A 444 4.27 -1.66 -24.98
CA VAL A 444 4.46 -1.99 -23.55
C VAL A 444 5.20 -0.85 -22.86
N MET A 445 4.62 -0.30 -21.78
CA MET A 445 5.30 0.70 -20.97
C MET A 445 6.51 0.11 -20.26
N PRO A 446 7.66 0.80 -20.24
CA PRO A 446 8.78 0.37 -19.42
C PRO A 446 8.54 0.64 -17.94
N SER A 447 9.42 0.12 -17.07
CA SER A 447 9.45 0.53 -15.66
C SER A 447 10.04 1.93 -15.45
N ALA A 448 10.87 2.39 -16.40
CA ALA A 448 11.55 3.68 -16.34
C ALA A 448 11.91 4.23 -17.72
N VAL A 449 12.14 5.55 -17.77
CA VAL A 449 12.73 6.29 -18.89
C VAL A 449 14.01 6.97 -18.40
N ARG A 450 15.14 6.73 -19.05
CA ARG A 450 16.43 7.31 -18.67
C ARG A 450 16.45 8.82 -18.94
N PHE A 451 16.98 9.59 -18.00
CA PHE A 451 17.19 11.03 -18.17
C PHE A 451 18.70 11.35 -18.30
N PRO A 452 19.12 12.26 -19.21
CA PRO A 452 18.32 12.99 -20.20
C PRO A 452 18.05 12.19 -21.49
N ALA A 453 18.51 10.95 -21.64
CA ALA A 453 18.49 10.26 -22.94
C ALA A 453 17.09 10.01 -23.55
N GLY A 454 16.04 9.87 -22.75
CA GLY A 454 14.68 9.54 -23.21
C GLY A 454 14.53 8.11 -23.74
N SER A 455 15.48 7.21 -23.46
CA SER A 455 15.42 5.79 -23.80
C SER A 455 14.80 4.98 -22.65
N PRO A 456 14.10 3.86 -22.91
CA PRO A 456 13.57 3.00 -21.84
C PRO A 456 14.68 2.38 -20.96
N GLY A 457 14.35 2.12 -19.69
CA GLY A 457 15.26 1.58 -18.68
C GLY A 457 15.97 2.65 -17.85
N GLY A 458 16.73 2.23 -16.84
CA GLY A 458 17.50 3.15 -15.99
C GLY A 458 18.97 3.25 -16.37
N PRO A 459 19.78 4.03 -15.65
CA PRO A 459 21.15 4.38 -16.03
C PRO A 459 22.16 3.24 -15.85
N LEU A 460 21.92 2.32 -14.92
CA LEU A 460 22.85 1.24 -14.56
C LEU A 460 22.60 -0.07 -15.30
N THR A 461 21.57 -0.13 -16.14
CA THR A 461 21.11 -1.36 -16.78
C THR A 461 20.51 -1.03 -18.15
N SER A 462 20.65 -1.95 -19.11
CA SER A 462 19.94 -1.86 -20.39
C SER A 462 18.54 -2.50 -20.33
N GLY A 463 18.16 -3.07 -19.19
CA GLY A 463 16.86 -3.71 -18.95
C GLY A 463 15.77 -2.67 -18.71
N TRP A 464 14.67 -2.80 -19.45
CA TRP A 464 13.50 -1.94 -19.37
C TRP A 464 12.51 -2.34 -18.27
N GLN A 465 12.61 -3.55 -17.74
CA GLN A 465 11.78 -4.08 -16.63
C GLN A 465 12.34 -3.74 -15.26
N MET A 466 13.66 -3.60 -15.16
CA MET A 466 14.39 -3.38 -13.91
C MET A 466 15.31 -2.18 -14.10
N PRO A 467 14.96 -1.02 -13.54
CA PRO A 467 15.64 0.21 -13.90
C PRO A 467 16.96 0.41 -13.12
N GLY A 468 17.14 -0.26 -11.99
CA GLY A 468 18.40 -0.22 -11.23
C GLY A 468 18.79 1.17 -10.71
N CYS A 469 17.82 2.10 -10.55
CA CYS A 469 18.04 3.47 -10.09
C CYS A 469 17.53 3.73 -8.65
N LYS A 470 17.62 2.73 -7.76
CA LYS A 470 17.41 2.87 -6.31
C LYS A 470 18.66 2.49 -5.52
N TYR A 471 18.88 3.13 -4.38
CA TYR A 471 19.84 2.66 -3.37
C TYR A 471 19.23 1.59 -2.47
N VAL A 472 20.09 0.67 -2.04
CA VAL A 472 19.97 0.01 -0.74
C VAL A 472 21.01 0.66 0.16
N CYS A 473 20.56 1.44 1.13
CA CYS A 473 21.44 1.99 2.17
C CYS A 473 21.57 0.95 3.29
N MET A 474 22.75 0.35 3.45
CA MET A 474 23.07 -0.49 4.61
C MET A 474 23.97 0.30 5.57
N LYS A 475 23.51 0.58 6.80
CA LYS A 475 24.40 1.10 7.85
C LYS A 475 25.08 -0.08 8.55
N VAL A 476 26.42 -0.11 8.53
CA VAL A 476 27.21 -1.09 9.30
C VAL A 476 28.19 -0.33 10.19
N ARG A 477 28.05 -0.47 11.52
CA ARG A 477 28.92 0.16 12.54
C ARG A 477 29.05 1.68 12.41
N GLY A 478 27.92 2.37 12.24
CA GLY A 478 27.90 3.83 12.09
C GLY A 478 28.47 4.33 10.75
N ARG A 479 28.71 3.45 9.78
CA ARG A 479 29.09 3.80 8.40
C ARG A 479 27.98 3.40 7.45
N SER A 480 27.48 4.37 6.68
CA SER A 480 26.51 4.12 5.62
C SER A 480 27.21 3.56 4.37
N PHE A 481 26.84 2.35 3.96
CA PHE A 481 27.18 1.75 2.68
C PHE A 481 26.00 1.95 1.74
N LYS A 482 26.19 2.80 0.73
CA LYS A 482 25.23 2.94 -0.37
C LYS A 482 25.55 1.88 -1.41
N VAL A 483 24.78 0.81 -1.46
CA VAL A 483 24.88 -0.21 -2.50
C VAL A 483 23.73 0.02 -3.47
N CYS A 484 24.02 0.33 -4.73
CA CYS A 484 23.00 0.27 -5.78
C CYS A 484 22.58 -1.22 -5.90
N GLY A 485 21.31 -1.52 -5.67
CA GLY A 485 20.83 -2.90 -5.58
C GLY A 485 19.39 -3.05 -6.04
N ASN A 486 19.09 -4.17 -6.69
CA ASN A 486 17.80 -4.51 -7.32
C ASN A 486 16.71 -4.95 -6.32
N HIS A 487 16.62 -4.35 -5.13
CA HIS A 487 15.74 -4.87 -4.07
C HIS A 487 14.39 -4.18 -3.91
N ALA A 488 14.09 -3.14 -4.70
CA ALA A 488 12.77 -2.52 -4.63
C ALA A 488 11.84 -3.05 -5.73
N ASP A 489 10.92 -3.91 -5.30
CA ASP A 489 9.78 -4.36 -6.09
C ASP A 489 8.99 -3.16 -6.65
N ALA A 490 8.98 -2.01 -5.95
CA ALA A 490 8.21 -0.82 -6.30
C ALA A 490 8.60 -0.17 -7.65
N PHE A 491 9.87 -0.23 -8.06
CA PHE A 491 10.34 0.34 -9.34
C PHE A 491 10.45 -0.71 -10.46
N THR A 492 10.20 -1.99 -10.16
CA THR A 492 10.32 -3.08 -11.12
C THR A 492 8.99 -3.27 -11.85
N TRP A 493 9.02 -3.46 -13.16
CA TRP A 493 7.81 -3.73 -13.93
C TRP A 493 7.12 -5.01 -13.44
N PRO A 494 5.78 -5.06 -13.31
CA PRO A 494 4.81 -4.03 -13.70
C PRO A 494 4.40 -3.05 -12.58
N SER A 495 5.15 -2.98 -11.47
CA SER A 495 4.83 -2.11 -10.34
C SER A 495 4.69 -0.65 -10.77
N ALA A 496 3.72 0.05 -10.16
CA ALA A 496 3.37 1.46 -10.42
C ALA A 496 2.91 1.82 -11.84
N VAL A 497 2.85 0.88 -12.79
CA VAL A 497 2.32 1.14 -14.15
C VAL A 497 0.81 1.37 -14.14
N SER A 498 0.06 0.70 -13.24
CA SER A 498 -1.40 0.89 -13.14
C SER A 498 -1.81 2.31 -12.75
N PRO A 499 -1.23 2.94 -11.71
CA PRO A 499 -1.45 4.36 -11.44
C PRO A 499 -1.13 5.29 -12.61
N LEU A 500 -0.07 5.02 -13.38
CA LEU A 500 0.26 5.81 -14.56
C LEU A 500 -0.84 5.73 -15.63
N HIS A 501 -1.38 4.53 -15.88
CA HIS A 501 -2.54 4.37 -16.77
C HIS A 501 -3.79 5.11 -16.24
N GLU A 502 -4.06 5.08 -14.94
CA GLU A 502 -5.19 5.80 -14.35
C GLU A 502 -5.08 7.30 -14.59
N VAL A 503 -3.88 7.86 -14.41
CA VAL A 503 -3.64 9.28 -14.69
C VAL A 503 -3.71 9.60 -16.17
N MET A 504 -3.32 8.67 -17.07
CA MET A 504 -3.54 8.85 -18.50
C MET A 504 -5.03 8.89 -18.87
N ALA A 505 -5.86 8.05 -18.25
CA ALA A 505 -7.31 8.11 -18.42
C ALA A 505 -7.89 9.44 -17.89
N LEU A 506 -7.46 9.88 -16.70
CA LEU A 506 -7.84 11.19 -16.16
C LEU A 506 -7.37 12.34 -17.08
N THR A 507 -6.17 12.22 -17.66
CA THR A 507 -5.63 13.22 -18.60
C THR A 507 -6.46 13.28 -19.87
N ALA A 508 -6.81 12.14 -20.45
CA ALA A 508 -7.68 12.08 -21.62
C ALA A 508 -9.02 12.78 -21.35
N TYR A 509 -9.61 12.51 -20.19
CA TYR A 509 -10.87 13.11 -19.77
C TYR A 509 -10.78 14.62 -19.57
N LYS A 510 -9.85 15.10 -18.74
CA LYS A 510 -9.74 16.52 -18.37
C LYS A 510 -9.29 17.43 -19.53
N THR A 511 -8.56 16.87 -20.49
CA THR A 511 -8.00 17.61 -21.64
C THR A 511 -8.76 17.36 -22.94
N GLU A 512 -9.79 16.50 -22.91
CA GLU A 512 -10.56 16.05 -24.07
C GLU A 512 -9.67 15.49 -25.21
N SER A 513 -8.51 14.91 -24.87
CA SER A 513 -7.54 14.39 -25.84
C SER A 513 -7.45 12.86 -25.78
N CYS A 514 -8.00 12.20 -26.80
CA CYS A 514 -7.98 10.74 -26.93
C CYS A 514 -6.57 10.16 -27.11
N GLU A 515 -5.55 10.98 -27.38
CA GLU A 515 -4.16 10.50 -27.52
C GLU A 515 -3.69 9.77 -26.26
N PHE A 516 -4.13 10.22 -25.09
CA PHE A 516 -3.73 9.66 -23.80
C PHE A 516 -4.40 8.30 -23.50
N LEU A 517 -5.44 7.91 -24.24
CA LEU A 517 -6.05 6.58 -24.12
C LEU A 517 -5.29 5.51 -24.92
N ARG A 518 -4.30 5.89 -25.72
CA ARG A 518 -3.57 4.97 -26.61
C ARG A 518 -3.03 3.74 -25.86
N PRO A 519 -2.37 3.86 -24.69
CA PRO A 519 -1.85 2.69 -23.99
C PRO A 519 -2.92 1.73 -23.47
N LEU A 520 -4.13 2.23 -23.16
CA LEU A 520 -5.26 1.36 -22.78
C LEU A 520 -5.73 0.53 -23.98
N LYS A 521 -5.83 1.14 -25.15
CA LYS A 521 -6.17 0.44 -26.40
C LYS A 521 -5.14 -0.62 -26.76
N ASP A 522 -3.86 -0.28 -26.62
CA ASP A 522 -2.76 -1.21 -26.88
C ASP A 522 -2.77 -2.37 -25.89
N ALA A 523 -3.09 -2.13 -24.61
CA ALA A 523 -3.26 -3.20 -23.63
C ALA A 523 -4.41 -4.15 -23.98
N VAL A 524 -5.56 -3.63 -24.44
CA VAL A 524 -6.71 -4.44 -24.88
C VAL A 524 -6.35 -5.27 -26.11
N ALA A 525 -5.66 -4.67 -27.09
CA ALA A 525 -5.22 -5.39 -28.27
C ALA A 525 -4.24 -6.53 -27.93
N ILE A 526 -3.28 -6.30 -27.03
CA ILE A 526 -2.36 -7.34 -26.55
C ILE A 526 -3.13 -8.45 -25.83
N ASN A 527 -4.14 -8.12 -25.01
CA ASN A 527 -4.94 -9.13 -24.32
C ASN A 527 -5.74 -9.99 -25.30
N ALA A 528 -6.31 -9.38 -26.35
CA ALA A 528 -6.98 -10.11 -27.42
C ALA A 528 -6.02 -11.07 -28.15
N GLU A 529 -4.80 -10.62 -28.46
CA GLU A 529 -3.75 -11.49 -29.03
C GLU A 529 -3.44 -12.69 -28.11
N VAL A 530 -3.35 -12.48 -26.79
CA VAL A 530 -3.11 -13.57 -25.83
C VAL A 530 -4.25 -14.58 -25.81
N LEU A 531 -5.50 -14.11 -25.82
CA LEU A 531 -6.69 -14.97 -25.83
C LEU A 531 -6.82 -15.77 -27.14
N GLU A 532 -6.46 -15.18 -28.27
CA GLU A 532 -6.38 -15.88 -29.56
C GLU A 532 -5.28 -16.94 -29.58
N GLU A 533 -4.10 -16.62 -29.05
CA GLU A 533 -2.97 -17.54 -28.92
C GLU A 533 -3.24 -18.66 -27.90
N ASN A 534 -4.08 -18.41 -26.90
CA ASN A 534 -4.37 -19.32 -25.78
C ASN A 534 -5.88 -19.43 -25.51
N PRO A 535 -6.65 -20.12 -26.36
CA PRO A 535 -8.09 -20.27 -26.15
C PRO A 535 -8.41 -20.94 -24.80
N GLY A 536 -9.26 -20.28 -23.99
CA GLY A 536 -9.63 -20.75 -22.65
C GLY A 536 -8.66 -20.35 -21.54
N TRP A 537 -7.70 -19.48 -21.82
CA TRP A 537 -6.86 -18.87 -20.79
C TRP A 537 -7.72 -18.14 -19.75
N ASN A 538 -7.41 -18.37 -18.48
CA ASN A 538 -8.17 -17.91 -17.32
C ASN A 538 -7.51 -16.73 -16.59
N GLY A 539 -6.54 -16.06 -17.22
CA GLY A 539 -5.80 -14.95 -16.59
C GLY A 539 -4.56 -15.36 -15.78
N GLU A 540 -4.19 -16.65 -15.76
CA GLU A 540 -2.96 -17.13 -15.13
C GLU A 540 -1.68 -16.61 -15.80
N GLU A 541 -0.56 -16.56 -15.07
CA GLU A 541 0.71 -16.13 -15.66
C GLU A 541 1.21 -17.14 -16.70
N ILE A 542 1.66 -16.65 -17.86
CA ILE A 542 2.20 -17.48 -18.93
C ILE A 542 3.70 -17.24 -19.05
N GLY A 543 4.49 -18.29 -19.27
CA GLY A 543 5.93 -18.15 -19.50
C GLY A 543 6.75 -17.91 -18.22
N ALA A 544 8.07 -17.76 -18.41
CA ALA A 544 8.97 -17.45 -17.30
C ALA A 544 8.87 -15.96 -16.96
N GLU A 545 9.04 -15.61 -15.69
CA GLU A 545 9.09 -14.21 -15.25
C GLU A 545 10.03 -13.39 -16.15
N GLN A 546 9.58 -12.19 -16.52
CA GLN A 546 10.23 -11.27 -17.45
C GLN A 546 10.28 -11.70 -18.94
N SER A 547 9.75 -12.88 -19.33
CA SER A 547 9.64 -13.25 -20.76
C SER A 547 8.58 -12.42 -21.51
N SER A 548 8.59 -12.49 -22.84
CA SER A 548 7.60 -11.79 -23.69
C SER A 548 6.17 -12.25 -23.40
N GLU A 549 5.98 -13.57 -23.25
CA GLU A 549 4.69 -14.19 -22.92
C GLU A 549 4.22 -13.76 -21.53
N TRP A 550 5.14 -13.70 -20.57
CA TRP A 550 4.83 -13.24 -19.22
C TRP A 550 4.40 -11.77 -19.22
N VAL A 551 5.11 -10.91 -19.95
CA VAL A 551 4.74 -9.51 -20.12
C VAL A 551 3.34 -9.40 -20.74
N LYS A 552 3.08 -10.09 -21.86
CA LYS A 552 1.76 -10.07 -22.51
C LYS A 552 0.64 -10.49 -21.53
N SER A 553 0.86 -11.52 -20.70
CA SER A 553 -0.11 -12.00 -19.71
C SER A 553 -0.39 -11.01 -18.55
N LYS A 554 0.42 -9.96 -18.42
CA LYS A 554 0.38 -8.98 -17.33
C LYS A 554 -0.09 -7.59 -17.77
N VAL A 555 0.04 -7.24 -19.05
CA VAL A 555 -0.29 -5.90 -19.56
C VAL A 555 -1.74 -5.49 -19.24
N MET A 556 -2.72 -6.39 -19.38
CA MET A 556 -4.10 -6.04 -19.04
C MET A 556 -4.31 -5.77 -17.56
N LYS A 557 -3.59 -6.48 -16.69
CA LYS A 557 -3.64 -6.25 -15.24
C LYS A 557 -3.15 -4.85 -14.84
N THR A 558 -2.33 -4.20 -15.66
CA THR A 558 -1.90 -2.82 -15.42
C THR A 558 -2.86 -1.78 -16.00
N ALA A 559 -3.70 -2.12 -16.98
CA ALA A 559 -4.59 -1.15 -17.63
C ALA A 559 -6.04 -1.21 -17.13
N LYS A 560 -6.50 -2.35 -16.60
CA LYS A 560 -7.92 -2.58 -16.29
C LYS A 560 -8.54 -1.61 -15.29
N ALA A 561 -7.76 -1.07 -14.34
CA ALA A 561 -8.26 -0.08 -13.40
C ALA A 561 -8.55 1.26 -14.10
N ALA A 562 -7.65 1.67 -14.99
CA ALA A 562 -7.83 2.88 -15.79
C ALA A 562 -9.00 2.76 -16.79
N ILE A 563 -9.18 1.59 -17.40
CA ILE A 563 -10.34 1.30 -18.28
C ILE A 563 -11.64 1.43 -17.49
N LEU A 564 -11.68 0.88 -16.27
CA LEU A 564 -12.83 1.02 -15.37
C LEU A 564 -13.09 2.48 -15.03
N LYS A 565 -12.08 3.24 -14.60
CA LYS A 565 -12.20 4.67 -14.30
C LYS A 565 -12.68 5.48 -15.52
N HIS A 566 -12.17 5.17 -16.71
CA HIS A 566 -12.57 5.80 -17.98
C HIS A 566 -14.06 5.64 -18.27
N LYS A 567 -14.65 4.47 -18.00
CA LYS A 567 -16.11 4.25 -18.14
C LYS A 567 -16.91 5.27 -17.31
N PHE A 568 -16.45 5.55 -16.09
CA PHE A 568 -17.10 6.51 -15.20
C PHE A 568 -16.82 7.98 -15.57
N PHE A 569 -15.62 8.30 -16.04
CA PHE A 569 -15.32 9.66 -16.53
C PHE A 569 -16.17 10.03 -17.75
N THR A 570 -16.41 9.06 -18.63
CA THR A 570 -17.25 9.22 -19.82
C THR A 570 -18.73 9.01 -19.56
N ASP A 571 -19.17 8.86 -18.30
CA ASP A 571 -20.57 8.58 -17.92
C ASP A 571 -21.21 7.45 -18.75
N GLY A 572 -20.41 6.44 -19.10
CA GLY A 572 -20.82 5.27 -19.86
C GLY A 572 -20.99 5.45 -21.36
N TYR A 573 -20.80 6.66 -21.91
CA TYR A 573 -20.96 6.92 -23.35
C TYR A 573 -19.96 6.14 -24.22
N ASP A 574 -18.75 5.90 -23.72
CA ASP A 574 -17.79 5.03 -24.39
C ASP A 574 -18.08 3.55 -24.04
N THR A 575 -18.47 2.78 -25.04
CA THR A 575 -18.77 1.35 -24.92
C THR A 575 -17.68 0.46 -25.53
N GLU A 576 -16.57 1.04 -26.03
CA GLU A 576 -15.48 0.30 -26.70
C GLU A 576 -14.89 -0.79 -25.78
N TYR A 577 -14.92 -0.55 -24.46
CA TYR A 577 -14.31 -1.41 -23.45
C TYR A 577 -15.28 -2.34 -22.71
N ASP A 578 -16.58 -2.32 -23.00
CA ASP A 578 -17.59 -3.04 -22.20
C ASP A 578 -17.32 -4.56 -22.16
N SER A 579 -16.90 -5.16 -23.28
CA SER A 579 -16.51 -6.56 -23.34
C SER A 579 -15.29 -6.89 -22.47
N THR A 580 -14.34 -5.95 -22.37
CA THR A 580 -13.15 -6.07 -21.52
C THR A 580 -13.55 -5.96 -20.05
N LEU A 581 -14.44 -5.03 -19.71
CA LEU A 581 -14.96 -4.87 -18.35
C LEU A 581 -15.72 -6.12 -17.89
N ILE A 582 -16.56 -6.69 -18.76
CA ILE A 582 -17.27 -7.95 -18.49
C ILE A 582 -16.29 -9.08 -18.17
N THR A 583 -15.22 -9.20 -18.98
CA THR A 583 -14.22 -10.25 -18.80
C THR A 583 -13.38 -10.06 -17.53
N GLU A 584 -12.95 -8.84 -17.25
CA GLU A 584 -12.00 -8.54 -16.16
C GLU A 584 -12.66 -8.34 -14.79
N TYR A 585 -13.93 -7.95 -14.74
CA TYR A 585 -14.66 -7.60 -13.52
C TYR A 585 -15.97 -8.37 -13.32
N GLY A 586 -16.34 -9.29 -14.22
CA GLY A 586 -17.59 -10.07 -14.05
C GLY A 586 -17.64 -10.94 -12.80
N SER A 587 -16.49 -11.27 -12.21
CA SER A 587 -16.41 -11.98 -10.92
C SER A 587 -16.32 -11.05 -9.71
N ASP A 588 -16.19 -9.74 -9.90
CA ASP A 588 -16.21 -8.73 -8.84
C ASP A 588 -17.66 -8.27 -8.65
N ALA A 589 -18.36 -8.87 -7.69
CA ALA A 589 -19.79 -8.71 -7.50
C ALA A 589 -20.22 -7.24 -7.33
N TYR A 590 -19.43 -6.44 -6.60
CA TYR A 590 -19.75 -5.03 -6.41
C TYR A 590 -19.53 -4.22 -7.69
N THR A 591 -18.41 -4.43 -8.37
CA THR A 591 -18.11 -3.74 -9.63
C THR A 591 -19.15 -4.07 -10.70
N ALA A 592 -19.54 -5.33 -10.83
CA ALA A 592 -20.59 -5.77 -11.75
C ALA A 592 -21.95 -5.15 -11.42
N LEU A 593 -22.35 -5.15 -10.14
CA LEU A 593 -23.57 -4.49 -9.66
C LEU A 593 -23.58 -2.99 -10.05
N LEU A 594 -22.51 -2.27 -9.71
CA LEU A 594 -22.43 -0.83 -9.93
C LEU A 594 -22.44 -0.48 -11.43
N LEU A 595 -21.69 -1.22 -12.27
CA LEU A 595 -21.67 -1.02 -13.72
C LEU A 595 -23.01 -1.35 -14.38
N SER A 596 -23.68 -2.41 -13.93
CA SER A 596 -24.99 -2.82 -14.45
C SER A 596 -26.06 -1.75 -14.16
N ASN A 597 -26.13 -1.28 -12.92
CA ASN A 597 -27.12 -0.27 -12.53
C ASN A 597 -26.79 1.11 -13.11
N THR A 598 -25.52 1.52 -13.06
CA THR A 598 -25.10 2.87 -13.49
C THR A 598 -25.04 3.03 -15.00
N PHE A 599 -24.70 1.98 -15.76
CA PHE A 599 -24.51 2.10 -17.22
C PHE A 599 -25.20 1.02 -18.06
N GLY A 600 -25.93 0.08 -17.44
CA GLY A 600 -26.63 -0.98 -18.16
C GLY A 600 -25.71 -2.04 -18.76
N VAL A 601 -24.50 -2.22 -18.21
CA VAL A 601 -23.57 -3.27 -18.66
C VAL A 601 -24.16 -4.65 -18.30
N ASP A 602 -24.29 -5.52 -19.30
CA ASP A 602 -24.89 -6.85 -19.16
C ASP A 602 -23.81 -7.90 -18.84
N PHE A 603 -23.78 -8.34 -17.58
CA PHE A 603 -22.89 -9.39 -17.08
C PHE A 603 -23.50 -10.80 -17.17
N SER A 604 -24.67 -10.97 -17.80
CA SER A 604 -25.47 -12.22 -17.88
C SER A 604 -26.03 -12.76 -16.56
N GLU A 605 -25.52 -12.28 -15.43
CA GLU A 605 -25.98 -12.57 -14.07
C GLU A 605 -27.17 -11.68 -13.66
N THR A 606 -27.95 -12.16 -12.70
CA THR A 606 -29.11 -11.42 -12.16
C THR A 606 -28.72 -10.47 -11.03
N ALA A 607 -29.50 -9.42 -10.77
CA ALA A 607 -29.25 -8.55 -9.61
C ALA A 607 -29.19 -9.33 -8.28
N ASP A 608 -30.04 -10.34 -8.10
CA ASP A 608 -30.07 -11.19 -6.90
C ASP A 608 -28.77 -11.99 -6.70
N SER A 609 -28.13 -12.44 -7.80
CA SER A 609 -26.85 -13.15 -7.72
C SER A 609 -25.71 -12.20 -7.35
N HIS A 610 -25.71 -10.96 -7.86
CA HIS A 610 -24.72 -9.96 -7.44
C HIS A 610 -24.82 -9.64 -5.94
N TRP A 611 -26.03 -9.45 -5.41
CA TRP A 611 -26.24 -9.19 -3.97
C TRP A 611 -25.81 -10.36 -3.08
N SER A 612 -26.09 -11.59 -3.50
CA SER A 612 -25.68 -12.78 -2.76
C SER A 612 -24.15 -12.90 -2.72
N SER A 613 -23.47 -12.74 -3.86
CA SER A 613 -22.01 -12.76 -3.96
C SER A 613 -21.33 -11.60 -3.22
N LEU A 614 -21.97 -10.42 -3.22
CA LEU A 614 -21.50 -9.27 -2.43
C LEU A 614 -21.57 -9.55 -0.93
N THR A 615 -22.67 -10.14 -0.47
CA THR A 615 -22.87 -10.51 0.94
C THR A 615 -21.81 -11.53 1.36
N GLU A 616 -21.56 -12.57 0.56
CA GLU A 616 -20.49 -13.55 0.82
C GLU A 616 -19.10 -12.90 0.88
N SER A 617 -18.83 -11.94 -0.01
CA SER A 617 -17.57 -11.20 -0.03
C SER A 617 -17.37 -10.37 1.23
N MET A 618 -18.43 -9.71 1.73
CA MET A 618 -18.38 -8.98 3.01
C MET A 618 -18.23 -9.92 4.21
N SER A 619 -18.88 -11.09 4.20
CA SER A 619 -18.74 -12.09 5.27
C SER A 619 -17.31 -12.66 5.33
N SER A 620 -16.69 -12.88 4.17
CA SER A 620 -15.28 -13.29 4.07
C SER A 620 -14.32 -12.22 4.61
N LEU A 621 -14.63 -10.94 4.35
CA LEU A 621 -13.91 -9.79 4.91
C LEU A 621 -14.05 -9.73 6.43
N LEU A 622 -15.28 -9.86 6.95
CA LEU A 622 -15.57 -9.84 8.39
C LEU A 622 -14.77 -10.92 9.14
N ASN A 623 -14.53 -12.09 8.54
CA ASN A 623 -13.71 -13.15 9.14
C ASN A 623 -12.31 -12.63 9.55
N GLY A 624 -11.75 -11.65 8.84
CA GLY A 624 -10.46 -11.02 9.21
C GLY A 624 -10.49 -10.18 10.49
N PHE A 625 -11.68 -9.87 11.01
CA PHE A 625 -11.92 -9.16 12.26
C PHE A 625 -12.48 -10.06 13.37
N THR A 626 -12.62 -11.36 13.15
CA THR A 626 -13.16 -12.26 14.19
C THR A 626 -12.13 -12.70 15.23
N HIS A 627 -10.84 -12.51 14.94
CA HIS A 627 -9.75 -12.97 15.80
C HIS A 627 -8.58 -11.98 15.79
N ASN A 628 -7.71 -12.11 16.79
CA ASN A 628 -6.37 -11.51 16.86
C ASN A 628 -6.38 -9.98 16.86
N PHE A 629 -7.27 -9.36 17.65
CA PHE A 629 -7.29 -7.91 17.85
C PHE A 629 -5.90 -7.33 18.17
N GLU A 630 -5.13 -8.04 19.01
CA GLU A 630 -3.78 -7.68 19.43
C GLU A 630 -2.79 -7.63 18.26
N SER A 631 -3.01 -8.45 17.22
CA SER A 631 -2.18 -8.45 16.01
C SER A 631 -2.33 -7.19 15.16
N LEU A 632 -3.45 -6.48 15.33
CA LEU A 632 -3.77 -5.21 14.67
C LEU A 632 -3.49 -4.00 15.58
N THR A 633 -3.11 -4.24 16.84
CA THR A 633 -3.00 -3.21 17.88
C THR A 633 -1.71 -3.37 18.71
N SER A 634 -1.78 -4.00 19.88
CA SER A 634 -0.70 -4.03 20.88
C SER A 634 0.59 -4.67 20.38
N GLU A 635 0.51 -5.62 19.44
CA GLU A 635 1.68 -6.28 18.86
C GLU A 635 2.36 -5.48 17.75
N VAL A 636 1.67 -4.57 17.07
CA VAL A 636 2.18 -3.85 15.90
C VAL A 636 3.40 -2.99 16.26
N ARG A 637 4.41 -2.99 15.37
CA ARG A 637 5.65 -2.22 15.55
C ARG A 637 5.90 -1.18 14.46
N PHE A 638 5.20 -1.28 13.34
CA PHE A 638 5.30 -0.39 12.19
C PHE A 638 3.86 -0.10 11.74
N THR A 639 3.45 1.16 11.75
CA THR A 639 2.04 1.57 11.62
C THR A 639 1.50 1.34 10.22
N ASP A 640 2.35 1.44 9.21
CA ASP A 640 2.11 1.03 7.82
C ASP A 640 1.94 -0.51 7.65
N ARG A 641 2.30 -1.31 8.68
CA ARG A 641 2.14 -2.77 8.73
C ARG A 641 0.97 -3.26 9.57
N THR A 642 0.06 -2.39 10.02
CA THR A 642 -1.05 -2.75 10.93
C THR A 642 -1.80 -4.02 10.51
N PHE A 643 -2.17 -4.16 9.22
CA PHE A 643 -2.88 -5.35 8.71
C PHE A 643 -1.97 -6.42 8.08
N LYS A 644 -0.67 -6.43 8.37
CA LYS A 644 0.29 -7.35 7.72
C LYS A 644 0.64 -8.59 8.54
N PHE A 645 0.26 -8.66 9.82
CA PHE A 645 0.59 -9.78 10.71
C PHE A 645 0.32 -11.16 10.09
N TYR A 646 -0.84 -11.32 9.43
CA TYR A 646 -1.26 -12.57 8.81
C TYR A 646 -0.29 -13.12 7.74
N LYS A 647 0.52 -12.26 7.12
CA LYS A 647 1.59 -12.69 6.19
C LYS A 647 2.65 -13.54 6.91
N PHE A 648 2.98 -13.20 8.16
CA PHE A 648 3.93 -13.94 8.98
C PHE A 648 3.37 -15.32 9.35
N ALA A 649 2.11 -15.37 9.80
CA ALA A 649 1.44 -16.62 10.13
C ALA A 649 1.38 -17.58 8.93
N LYS A 650 0.98 -17.06 7.75
CA LYS A 650 0.88 -17.84 6.51
C LYS A 650 2.23 -18.45 6.07
N LYS A 651 3.30 -17.65 6.08
CA LYS A 651 4.63 -18.10 5.65
C LYS A 651 5.30 -19.05 6.64
N SER A 652 4.81 -19.11 7.87
CA SER A 652 5.30 -20.00 8.92
C SER A 652 4.73 -21.43 8.84
N ASN A 653 3.94 -21.74 7.80
CA ASN A 653 3.28 -23.02 7.54
C ASN A 653 2.38 -23.48 8.71
N HIS A 654 1.53 -22.59 9.21
CA HIS A 654 0.48 -22.97 10.16
C HIS A 654 -0.80 -23.30 9.38
N ASP A 655 -1.50 -24.36 9.78
CA ASP A 655 -2.67 -24.89 9.04
C ASP A 655 -3.94 -24.04 9.22
N ASN A 656 -3.99 -23.23 10.29
CA ASN A 656 -5.09 -22.30 10.59
C ASN A 656 -4.58 -20.86 10.44
N VAL A 657 -4.87 -20.23 9.32
CA VAL A 657 -4.50 -18.81 9.09
C VAL A 657 -5.78 -18.06 8.79
N TYR A 658 -6.18 -17.22 9.75
CA TYR A 658 -7.26 -16.26 9.57
C TYR A 658 -6.93 -15.29 8.41
N SER A 659 -7.96 -14.80 7.73
CA SER A 659 -7.79 -13.82 6.67
C SER A 659 -7.27 -12.50 7.22
N SER A 660 -6.51 -11.78 6.40
CA SER A 660 -6.20 -10.38 6.71
C SER A 660 -7.47 -9.55 6.53
N PRO A 661 -7.77 -8.60 7.43
CA PRO A 661 -8.74 -7.57 7.11
C PRO A 661 -8.27 -6.75 5.90
N ASP A 662 -9.22 -6.37 5.05
CA ASP A 662 -9.02 -5.48 3.90
C ASP A 662 -10.22 -4.54 3.77
N GLY A 663 -10.05 -3.28 4.17
CA GLY A 663 -11.12 -2.29 4.16
C GLY A 663 -11.53 -1.83 2.76
N ARG A 664 -10.87 -2.25 1.68
CA ARG A 664 -11.15 -1.72 0.33
C ARG A 664 -12.56 -2.02 -0.18
N LEU A 665 -13.07 -3.22 0.07
CA LEU A 665 -14.45 -3.55 -0.32
C LEU A 665 -15.43 -2.68 0.46
N LEU A 666 -15.26 -2.55 1.78
CA LEU A 666 -16.07 -1.66 2.61
C LEU A 666 -16.05 -0.22 2.09
N TYR A 667 -14.86 0.29 1.77
CA TYR A 667 -14.68 1.64 1.21
C TYR A 667 -15.45 1.80 -0.10
N ASN A 668 -15.29 0.86 -1.04
CA ASN A 668 -15.96 0.91 -2.34
C ASN A 668 -17.49 0.90 -2.18
N VAL A 669 -18.04 -0.01 -1.36
CA VAL A 669 -19.50 -0.17 -1.21
C VAL A 669 -20.15 1.04 -0.54
N VAL A 670 -19.51 1.65 0.45
CA VAL A 670 -20.10 2.79 1.17
C VAL A 670 -19.95 4.11 0.40
N THR A 671 -18.91 4.25 -0.44
CA THR A 671 -18.64 5.51 -1.16
C THR A 671 -19.14 5.53 -2.60
N GLY A 672 -19.34 4.36 -3.22
CA GLY A 672 -19.57 4.28 -4.67
C GLY A 672 -18.29 4.34 -5.50
N ASP A 673 -17.11 4.54 -4.90
CA ASP A 673 -15.85 4.52 -5.65
C ASP A 673 -15.49 3.08 -6.04
N LEU A 674 -14.69 2.96 -7.10
CA LEU A 674 -14.09 1.71 -7.52
C LEU A 674 -12.58 1.86 -7.54
N GLY A 675 -11.92 1.17 -6.63
CA GLY A 675 -10.49 0.98 -6.69
C GLY A 675 -9.74 1.73 -5.59
N ASN A 676 -8.81 2.60 -5.96
CA ASN A 676 -8.06 3.45 -5.03
C ASN A 676 -8.40 4.92 -5.35
N PRO A 677 -8.72 5.78 -4.37
CA PRO A 677 -9.09 7.16 -4.64
C PRO A 677 -7.94 8.12 -4.94
N PHE A 678 -6.69 7.73 -4.68
CA PHE A 678 -5.57 8.66 -4.56
C PHE A 678 -5.00 9.19 -5.88
N TYR A 679 -5.26 8.53 -7.01
CA TYR A 679 -4.80 8.98 -8.33
C TYR A 679 -5.94 9.59 -9.15
N SER A 680 -7.14 9.02 -9.01
CA SER A 680 -8.34 9.56 -9.60
C SER A 680 -9.57 9.06 -8.82
N SER A 681 -10.19 9.97 -8.07
CA SER A 681 -11.28 9.61 -7.16
C SER A 681 -12.60 9.47 -7.91
N LEU A 682 -13.39 8.44 -7.60
CA LEU A 682 -14.80 8.35 -8.03
C LEU A 682 -15.77 8.29 -6.84
N ILE A 683 -15.39 8.84 -5.68
CA ILE A 683 -16.28 8.90 -4.51
C ILE A 683 -17.59 9.55 -4.93
N GLY A 684 -18.69 8.80 -4.86
CA GLY A 684 -20.02 9.32 -5.14
C GLY A 684 -20.56 10.11 -3.95
N VAL A 685 -20.37 9.56 -2.74
CA VAL A 685 -20.95 10.09 -1.51
C VAL A 685 -20.09 9.78 -0.27
N THR A 686 -20.11 10.71 0.69
CA THR A 686 -19.66 10.50 2.07
C THR A 686 -20.86 10.67 3.01
N TRP A 687 -21.07 9.73 3.92
CA TRP A 687 -22.16 9.72 4.89
C TRP A 687 -21.67 10.26 6.24
N LYS A 688 -22.37 11.25 6.80
CA LYS A 688 -22.07 11.83 8.11
C LYS A 688 -23.19 11.55 9.11
N GLY A 689 -22.83 11.62 10.38
CA GLY A 689 -23.75 11.38 11.49
C GLY A 689 -23.99 9.89 11.78
N THR A 690 -23.26 8.97 11.12
CA THR A 690 -23.48 7.51 11.18
C THR A 690 -22.74 6.78 12.30
N ASN A 691 -22.00 7.51 13.13
CA ASN A 691 -21.13 6.94 14.18
C ASN A 691 -20.21 5.85 13.61
N GLY A 692 -19.50 6.15 12.52
CA GLY A 692 -18.59 5.20 11.87
C GLY A 692 -19.29 3.98 11.26
N GLY A 693 -20.58 4.08 10.93
CA GLY A 693 -21.37 2.98 10.35
C GLY A 693 -22.06 2.09 11.37
N GLU A 694 -22.03 2.44 12.66
CA GLU A 694 -22.79 1.72 13.71
C GLU A 694 -24.29 1.99 13.59
N ASP A 695 -24.68 3.19 13.17
CA ASP A 695 -26.08 3.63 13.21
C ASP A 695 -26.80 3.43 11.87
N LEU A 696 -26.04 3.35 10.78
CA LEU A 696 -26.53 3.20 9.41
C LEU A 696 -25.54 2.36 8.61
N THR A 697 -26.07 1.42 7.82
CA THR A 697 -25.30 0.79 6.73
C THR A 697 -25.83 1.22 5.37
N ALA A 698 -24.94 1.20 4.38
CA ALA A 698 -25.18 1.73 3.06
C ALA A 698 -24.39 0.94 2.01
N VAL A 699 -25.04 0.64 0.89
CA VAL A 699 -24.39 0.15 -0.33
C VAL A 699 -24.80 1.08 -1.45
N VAL A 700 -23.83 1.78 -2.03
CA VAL A 700 -24.03 2.59 -3.23
C VAL A 700 -24.23 1.66 -4.41
N VAL A 701 -25.42 1.69 -5.00
CA VAL A 701 -25.81 0.80 -6.10
C VAL A 701 -25.77 1.49 -7.45
N GLU A 702 -25.65 2.81 -7.48
CA GLU A 702 -25.55 3.63 -8.67
C GLU A 702 -24.69 4.86 -8.39
N ASN A 703 -23.73 5.16 -9.27
CA ASN A 703 -22.80 6.27 -9.12
C ASN A 703 -22.48 6.95 -10.47
N GLY A 704 -23.43 7.75 -10.96
CA GLY A 704 -23.30 8.54 -12.20
C GLY A 704 -23.09 10.03 -11.92
N ARG A 705 -22.96 10.83 -12.98
CA ARG A 705 -22.84 12.30 -12.89
C ARG A 705 -24.19 13.01 -12.71
N THR A 706 -25.27 12.34 -13.06
CA THR A 706 -26.64 12.87 -13.02
C THR A 706 -27.58 12.10 -12.09
N ARG A 707 -27.09 11.00 -11.50
CA ARG A 707 -27.86 10.10 -10.65
C ARG A 707 -26.96 9.39 -9.66
N ILE A 708 -27.45 9.21 -8.45
CA ILE A 708 -26.82 8.39 -7.42
C ILE A 708 -27.91 7.60 -6.71
N GLY A 709 -27.62 6.34 -6.39
CA GLY A 709 -28.55 5.44 -5.72
C GLY A 709 -27.83 4.63 -4.66
N ALA A 710 -28.48 4.42 -3.53
CA ALA A 710 -27.95 3.62 -2.43
C ALA A 710 -29.06 2.86 -1.71
N SER A 711 -28.71 1.65 -1.24
CA SER A 711 -29.55 0.83 -0.35
C SER A 711 -29.07 1.00 1.08
N PHE A 712 -29.99 1.21 2.03
CA PHE A 712 -29.65 1.48 3.43
C PHE A 712 -30.37 0.56 4.40
N TYR A 713 -29.78 0.40 5.58
CA TYR A 713 -30.49 -0.10 6.76
C TYR A 713 -30.21 0.81 7.97
N ASN A 714 -31.27 1.25 8.63
CA ASN A 714 -31.23 2.14 9.79
C ASN A 714 -31.33 1.33 11.09
N PHE A 715 -30.33 1.46 11.97
CA PHE A 715 -30.29 0.76 13.27
C PHE A 715 -30.77 1.61 14.46
N ARG A 716 -31.07 2.91 14.26
CA ARG A 716 -31.49 3.85 15.33
C ARG A 716 -32.99 4.04 15.49
N GLY A 717 -33.79 3.64 14.48
CA GLY A 717 -35.25 3.84 14.46
C GLY A 717 -35.68 5.20 13.87
N ALA A 718 -36.96 5.55 14.05
CA ALA A 718 -37.56 6.74 13.42
C ALA A 718 -36.98 8.07 13.96
N GLY A 719 -36.87 9.08 13.09
CA GLY A 719 -36.40 10.43 13.45
C GLY A 719 -34.88 10.60 13.48
N TYR A 720 -34.15 9.60 13.01
CA TYR A 720 -32.69 9.66 12.87
C TYR A 720 -32.29 10.43 11.59
N GLU A 721 -31.39 11.39 11.72
CA GLU A 721 -30.92 12.26 10.64
C GLU A 721 -29.51 11.86 10.19
N VAL A 722 -29.30 11.83 8.87
CA VAL A 722 -28.03 11.51 8.22
C VAL A 722 -27.79 12.53 7.13
N GLU A 723 -26.56 13.01 6.99
CA GLU A 723 -26.14 13.90 5.91
C GLU A 723 -25.33 13.11 4.87
N GLY A 724 -25.66 13.29 3.60
CA GLY A 724 -24.88 12.76 2.47
C GLY A 724 -24.18 13.90 1.72
N VAL A 725 -22.85 13.82 1.60
CA VAL A 725 -22.05 14.77 0.81
C VAL A 725 -21.75 14.16 -0.55
N PHE A 726 -22.43 14.63 -1.59
CA PHE A 726 -22.30 14.11 -2.95
C PHE A 726 -21.17 14.81 -3.72
N LYS A 727 -20.24 14.03 -4.28
CA LYS A 727 -18.98 14.56 -4.86
C LYS A 727 -18.89 14.41 -6.38
N ARG A 728 -19.83 13.68 -7.01
CA ARG A 728 -19.85 13.43 -8.46
C ARG A 728 -21.06 13.97 -9.20
N LEU A 729 -22.12 14.35 -8.47
CA LEU A 729 -23.28 14.98 -9.10
C LEU A 729 -22.88 16.32 -9.68
N GLU A 730 -23.33 16.59 -10.90
CA GLU A 730 -23.19 17.88 -11.55
C GLU A 730 -24.01 18.96 -10.84
N SER A 731 -23.74 20.22 -11.18
CA SER A 731 -24.59 21.33 -10.74
C SER A 731 -25.98 21.19 -11.35
N GLY A 732 -27.01 21.11 -10.52
CA GLY A 732 -28.37 20.92 -11.00
C GLY A 732 -29.41 20.81 -9.89
N SER A 733 -30.68 20.65 -10.29
CA SER A 733 -31.77 20.31 -9.40
C SER A 733 -32.05 18.81 -9.47
N TYR A 734 -32.15 18.18 -8.31
CA TYR A 734 -32.32 16.74 -8.18
C TYR A 734 -33.64 16.40 -7.49
N GLU A 735 -34.27 15.32 -7.95
CA GLU A 735 -35.40 14.70 -7.26
C GLU A 735 -34.87 13.58 -6.37
N VAL A 736 -35.36 13.53 -5.13
CA VAL A 736 -35.01 12.47 -4.17
C VAL A 736 -36.24 11.61 -3.96
N SER A 737 -36.10 10.32 -4.22
CA SER A 737 -37.11 9.31 -3.91
C SER A 737 -36.52 8.26 -2.97
N VAL A 738 -37.37 7.73 -2.09
CA VAL A 738 -37.01 6.64 -1.17
C VAL A 738 -38.06 5.56 -1.34
N GLU A 739 -37.63 4.35 -1.64
CA GLU A 739 -38.48 3.17 -1.75
C GLU A 739 -38.14 2.18 -0.64
N VAL A 740 -39.17 1.63 0.01
CA VAL A 740 -39.01 0.59 1.03
C VAL A 740 -39.01 -0.76 0.32
N ILE A 741 -37.84 -1.40 0.27
CA ILE A 741 -37.62 -2.66 -0.47
C ILE A 741 -38.03 -3.88 0.38
N ALA A 742 -37.95 -3.81 1.71
CA ALA A 742 -38.41 -4.84 2.64
C ALA A 742 -38.69 -4.26 4.05
N GLU A 743 -39.77 -4.71 4.70
CA GLU A 743 -40.06 -4.40 6.12
C GLU A 743 -39.42 -5.46 7.02
N GLY A 744 -38.51 -5.04 7.91
CA GLY A 744 -37.98 -5.90 8.96
C GLY A 744 -38.92 -5.95 10.16
N GLY A 745 -39.65 -7.05 10.34
CA GLY A 745 -40.32 -7.43 11.59
C GLY A 745 -41.68 -6.77 11.88
N GLU A 746 -42.62 -7.58 12.36
CA GLU A 746 -43.94 -7.14 12.86
C GLU A 746 -43.79 -6.26 14.11
N ASN A 747 -43.56 -4.96 13.96
CA ASN A 747 -43.93 -3.93 14.95
C ASN A 747 -43.91 -2.54 14.30
N ASP A 748 -45.11 -2.06 13.93
CA ASP A 748 -45.50 -0.66 13.71
C ASP A 748 -44.37 0.31 13.29
N LEU A 749 -44.03 0.32 12.00
CA LEU A 749 -43.63 1.55 11.33
C LEU A 749 -44.79 1.96 10.44
N SER A 750 -45.69 2.76 11.01
CA SER A 750 -46.58 3.59 10.20
C SER A 750 -45.70 4.28 9.17
N VAL A 751 -45.99 4.05 7.88
CA VAL A 751 -45.49 4.87 6.77
C VAL A 751 -45.43 6.30 7.27
N CYS A 752 -44.23 6.82 7.46
CA CYS A 752 -44.08 8.23 7.75
C CYS A 752 -44.49 8.96 6.47
N ASP A 753 -45.78 9.28 6.38
CA ASP A 753 -46.36 10.33 5.52
C ASP A 753 -45.70 11.70 5.80
N ASN A 754 -44.75 11.77 6.75
CA ASN A 754 -43.92 12.91 7.09
C ASN A 754 -42.43 12.52 7.21
N MET A 755 -41.85 11.82 6.22
CA MET A 755 -40.47 12.22 5.85
C MET A 755 -40.62 13.62 5.24
N VAL A 756 -40.65 14.63 6.13
CA VAL A 756 -40.39 16.00 5.71
C VAL A 756 -38.93 15.99 5.32
N THR A 757 -38.66 15.65 4.07
CA THR A 757 -37.50 16.20 3.40
C THR A 757 -37.70 17.71 3.48
N ASN A 758 -37.02 18.37 4.42
CA ASN A 758 -36.63 19.76 4.17
C ASN A 758 -35.58 19.72 3.06
N VAL A 759 -35.99 19.28 1.88
CA VAL A 759 -35.25 19.37 0.63
C VAL A 759 -36.15 20.19 -0.27
N GLU A 760 -36.27 21.48 0.07
CA GLU A 760 -36.38 22.48 -0.98
C GLU A 760 -35.10 22.30 -1.80
N SER A 761 -35.23 21.80 -3.03
CA SER A 761 -34.20 21.82 -4.09
C SER A 761 -32.84 22.38 -3.63
N PHE A 762 -31.83 21.54 -3.40
CA PHE A 762 -30.49 22.06 -3.18
C PHE A 762 -29.83 22.33 -4.53
N GLU A 763 -29.30 23.53 -4.73
CA GLU A 763 -28.39 23.83 -5.84
C GLU A 763 -27.02 23.25 -5.47
N VAL A 764 -26.57 22.26 -6.24
CA VAL A 764 -25.16 21.86 -6.23
C VAL A 764 -24.37 22.99 -6.90
N GLY A 765 -23.44 23.62 -6.16
CA GLY A 765 -22.64 24.76 -6.63
C GLY A 765 -21.88 24.46 -7.93
N GLU A 766 -21.56 25.50 -8.70
CA GLU A 766 -20.96 25.40 -10.05
C GLU A 766 -19.70 24.52 -10.07
N ALA A 767 -19.77 23.42 -10.81
CA ALA A 767 -18.62 22.69 -11.32
C ALA A 767 -18.78 22.55 -12.84
N GLU A 768 -17.97 23.30 -13.61
CA GLU A 768 -17.94 23.13 -15.06
C GLU A 768 -17.29 21.79 -15.42
N TRP A 769 -18.08 20.86 -15.94
CA TRP A 769 -17.60 19.65 -16.57
C TRP A 769 -17.93 19.69 -18.06
N LYS A 770 -16.91 19.80 -18.93
CA LYS A 770 -17.08 19.85 -20.39
C LYS A 770 -17.00 18.45 -21.02
N ARG A 771 -17.59 18.32 -22.21
CA ARG A 771 -18.02 17.08 -22.86
C ARG A 771 -17.08 16.74 -24.02
N CYS A 772 -16.52 15.53 -24.03
CA CYS A 772 -15.89 14.99 -25.24
C CYS A 772 -16.95 14.73 -26.32
N GLU A 773 -16.96 15.53 -27.38
CA GLU A 773 -17.62 15.18 -28.63
C GLU A 773 -16.61 14.51 -29.55
N ALA A 774 -16.90 13.29 -30.00
CA ALA A 774 -16.08 12.58 -30.96
C ALA A 774 -16.09 13.31 -32.31
N SER A 775 -15.00 13.99 -32.67
CA SER A 775 -14.82 14.50 -34.02
C SER A 775 -14.39 13.36 -34.94
N GLU A 776 -15.29 12.91 -35.82
CA GLU A 776 -14.94 12.10 -36.98
C GLU A 776 -14.11 12.94 -37.98
N GLU A 777 -12.81 13.10 -37.75
CA GLU A 777 -11.90 13.53 -38.81
C GLU A 777 -11.47 12.31 -39.64
N ARG A 778 -12.18 12.13 -40.76
CA ARG A 778 -11.75 11.29 -41.87
C ARG A 778 -10.37 11.75 -42.36
N SER A 779 -9.43 10.82 -42.31
CA SER A 779 -8.20 10.84 -43.07
C SER A 779 -8.51 10.85 -44.58
N ASP A 780 -8.16 11.93 -45.28
CA ASP A 780 -7.89 11.87 -46.72
C ASP A 780 -6.75 12.85 -47.08
N GLU A 781 -5.78 12.30 -47.81
CA GLU A 781 -4.73 12.98 -48.60
C GLU A 781 -3.47 13.52 -47.88
N MET A 782 -2.55 12.60 -47.55
CA MET A 782 -1.11 12.86 -47.67
C MET A 782 -0.66 12.54 -49.11
N THR A 783 -0.35 13.55 -49.90
CA THR A 783 0.55 13.41 -51.06
C THR A 783 1.88 14.10 -50.75
N THR A 784 2.94 13.29 -50.73
CA THR A 784 4.36 13.65 -50.63
C THR A 784 4.86 14.30 -51.92
N PRO A 785 6.01 15.00 -51.89
CA PRO A 785 7.33 14.34 -51.88
C PRO A 785 8.07 14.40 -50.55
#